data_AF-A0A2S4VE75-F1
#
_entry.id   AF-A0A2S4VE75-F1
#
_cell.length_a   1.000
_cell.length_b   1.000
_cell.length_c   1.000
_cell.angle_alpha   90.00
_cell.angle_beta   90.00
_cell.angle_gamma   90.00
#
_symmetry.space_group_name_H-M   'P 1'
#
loop_
_entity.id
_entity.type
_entity.pdbx_description
1 polymer ?
#
loop_
_entity_poly.entity_id
_entity_poly.type
_entity_poly.pdbx_seq_one_letter_code
_entity_poly.pdbx_strand_id
1 'polypeptide(L)'
;MLDIGFSHRTQARAVFIIIARSASLSSLYAPPSHIKHFSACTKFLGSSTIPSALGSDDESPKVPSSLEEKPSIDDGSSLAKRGRRSSVATDKEARQEMLAEDAGMAFISEADDKNITAAAAHLEIQEARRIIQDAVSKYRLDPNAPSGLLEKAEEAINNNKLTSDAAQQIIDEIKIEAVLLEETPFPEVRNVAPSTDDPSMPVFGLPTMMIWPTSLASLALNNVFHDTSNPVANGWKMGRYRFFLLVFVLYGLYFVFPDAVAGFLGTFNWMTWIKPDSVNLAAITGSVNPWPTFDYNVASLLRDPIITPLFSIINLFAGQLILGMIIPALWYTNTWYTGYLPINDNGVYDRFGKPYNVSRVMDPKTQTLNVTAYEEYSPTYLSAGNGLQYGFFFAMYTALIVHVGLYYHKELAQGFRSMWKSASGRDQFTDLHNRLMRPYKEVPEWWYLTILLFSLATGIAFNVHYETGYPVWALFVALAMSAIFVIPCGMVYAVTNTEVTMNVLAELIGGYLLPGKPIAVMLFKSYGFVSTAQAIGYAADLKIGHYAHIGPRHLFFAQMVASLVACFVGVGVLSWQITNLSDFCEPNQVNRFTCPGYRTYYTASVIWGAIGPAQVFIYESTLLKRGGTFWKYINVPVFLVGGLNWSPYNMSYAFPMLYVALFVNGYLRRCYFPWWSKYRWVLATSLAASIAVFGVIWFFAILYKNSQPEWWGNSVMNAGCDGQGCPRLTPPTEGFGPGPGQFQA
;
A
#
# COMPACT_ATOMS: atom_id res chain seq x y z
N MET A 1 -40.92 31.35 -18.43
CA MET A 1 -41.68 31.01 -17.22
C MET A 1 -42.03 29.53 -17.25
N LEU A 2 -41.21 28.71 -16.61
CA LEU A 2 -41.53 27.39 -16.08
C LEU A 2 -40.35 27.04 -15.16
N ASP A 3 -40.48 27.50 -13.91
CA ASP A 3 -39.60 27.15 -12.81
C ASP A 3 -39.68 25.63 -12.59
N ILE A 4 -38.60 24.94 -12.89
CA ILE A 4 -38.40 23.55 -12.44
C ILE A 4 -37.22 23.57 -11.48
N GLY A 5 -37.48 24.12 -10.29
CA GLY A 5 -36.59 24.07 -9.14
C GLY A 5 -36.52 22.63 -8.61
N PHE A 6 -35.55 21.85 -9.08
CA PHE A 6 -35.20 20.59 -8.43
C PHE A 6 -34.39 20.89 -7.17
N SER A 7 -35.00 20.67 -6.00
CA SER A 7 -34.35 20.75 -4.68
C SER A 7 -33.05 19.94 -4.64
N HIS A 8 -32.01 20.48 -3.97
CA HIS A 8 -30.71 19.83 -3.72
C HIS A 8 -30.81 18.41 -3.14
N ARG A 9 -31.93 18.05 -2.49
CA ARG A 9 -32.21 16.66 -2.00
C ARG A 9 -32.49 15.66 -3.11
N THR A 10 -33.05 16.10 -4.23
CA THR A 10 -33.48 15.23 -5.34
C THR A 10 -32.30 14.87 -6.24
N GLN A 11 -31.35 15.79 -6.42
CA GLN A 11 -30.13 15.56 -7.19
C GLN A 11 -29.16 14.60 -6.49
N ALA A 12 -29.00 14.71 -5.16
CA ALA A 12 -28.20 13.76 -4.36
C ALA A 12 -28.79 12.34 -4.39
N ARG A 13 -30.12 12.21 -4.35
CA ARG A 13 -30.81 10.91 -4.53
C ARG A 13 -30.63 10.35 -5.94
N ALA A 14 -30.61 11.19 -6.98
CA ALA A 14 -30.38 10.75 -8.36
C ALA A 14 -28.94 10.21 -8.54
N VAL A 15 -27.94 10.88 -7.98
CA VAL A 15 -26.53 10.40 -8.00
C VAL A 15 -26.39 9.09 -7.24
N PHE A 16 -27.04 8.95 -6.08
CA PHE A 16 -27.06 7.68 -5.33
C PHE A 16 -27.79 6.54 -6.05
N ILE A 17 -28.90 6.83 -6.75
CA ILE A 17 -29.62 5.84 -7.57
C ILE A 17 -28.78 5.46 -8.79
N ILE A 18 -28.00 6.39 -9.36
CA ILE A 18 -27.06 6.10 -10.45
C ILE A 18 -25.91 5.23 -9.95
N ILE A 19 -25.36 5.47 -8.75
CA ILE A 19 -24.34 4.60 -8.12
C ILE A 19 -24.92 3.21 -7.78
N ALA A 20 -26.17 3.15 -7.31
CA ALA A 20 -26.85 1.89 -7.02
C ALA A 20 -27.24 1.10 -8.28
N ARG A 21 -27.51 1.78 -9.40
CA ARG A 21 -27.87 1.16 -10.69
C ARG A 21 -26.65 0.88 -11.59
N SER A 22 -25.57 1.65 -11.52
CA SER A 22 -24.33 1.38 -12.26
C SER A 22 -23.61 0.13 -11.72
N ALA A 23 -23.88 -0.25 -10.47
CA ALA A 23 -23.47 -1.53 -9.87
C ALA A 23 -24.22 -2.76 -10.41
N SER A 24 -25.17 -2.62 -11.36
CA SER A 24 -25.85 -3.74 -12.03
C SER A 24 -25.33 -4.05 -13.44
N LEU A 25 -24.12 -3.60 -13.81
CA LEU A 25 -23.44 -4.02 -15.04
C LEU A 25 -22.83 -5.42 -14.85
N SER A 26 -23.71 -6.41 -14.82
CA SER A 26 -23.46 -7.84 -14.60
C SER A 26 -22.92 -8.58 -15.84
N SER A 27 -21.93 -8.05 -16.55
CA SER A 27 -21.31 -8.77 -17.69
C SER A 27 -19.79 -8.72 -17.80
N LEU A 28 -19.08 -8.06 -16.88
CA LEU A 28 -17.61 -7.90 -16.96
C LEU A 28 -16.81 -8.74 -15.96
N TYR A 29 -17.47 -9.53 -15.10
CA TYR A 29 -16.79 -10.38 -14.12
C TYR A 29 -17.39 -11.80 -14.14
N ALA A 30 -16.84 -12.65 -15.01
CA ALA A 30 -17.03 -14.09 -14.89
C ALA A 30 -16.07 -14.64 -13.80
N PRO A 31 -16.53 -15.53 -12.91
CA PRO A 31 -15.70 -16.12 -11.86
C PRO A 31 -14.56 -16.98 -12.46
N PRO A 32 -13.40 -17.13 -11.77
CA PRO A 32 -12.27 -17.91 -12.28
C PRO A 32 -12.51 -19.42 -12.40
N SER A 33 -13.64 -19.94 -11.89
CA SER A 33 -13.94 -21.38 -11.91
C SER A 33 -14.25 -21.94 -13.31
N HIS A 34 -14.34 -21.08 -14.34
CA HIS A 34 -14.56 -21.49 -15.73
C HIS A 34 -13.43 -21.12 -16.72
N ILE A 35 -12.32 -20.54 -16.26
CA ILE A 35 -11.12 -20.37 -17.11
C ILE A 35 -10.28 -21.63 -16.98
N LYS A 36 -10.68 -22.69 -17.68
CA LYS A 36 -9.81 -23.85 -17.92
C LYS A 36 -8.61 -23.39 -18.73
N HIS A 37 -7.40 -23.55 -18.17
CA HIS A 37 -6.08 -23.44 -18.81
C HIS A 37 -5.88 -22.26 -19.77
N PHE A 38 -5.54 -21.08 -19.25
CA PHE A 38 -4.74 -20.12 -20.02
C PHE A 38 -3.25 -20.36 -19.72
N SER A 39 -2.64 -21.27 -20.48
CA SER A 39 -1.17 -21.40 -20.55
C SER A 39 -0.62 -20.13 -21.21
N ALA A 40 -0.33 -19.12 -20.38
CA ALA A 40 0.11 -17.80 -20.82
C ALA A 40 1.64 -17.63 -20.75
N CYS A 41 2.38 -18.51 -20.06
CA CYS A 41 3.82 -18.35 -19.93
C CYS A 41 4.58 -18.62 -21.25
N THR A 42 3.99 -19.33 -22.22
CA THR A 42 4.63 -19.66 -23.52
C THR A 42 4.27 -18.75 -24.69
N LYS A 43 3.32 -17.82 -24.57
CA LYS A 43 2.82 -17.05 -25.75
C LYS A 43 3.39 -15.64 -25.94
N PHE A 44 4.20 -15.13 -25.02
CA PHE A 44 4.72 -13.75 -25.09
C PHE A 44 6.12 -13.63 -25.71
N LEU A 45 6.84 -14.75 -25.88
CA LEU A 45 8.08 -14.79 -26.64
C LEU A 45 7.76 -15.31 -28.05
N GLY A 46 7.59 -14.38 -28.99
CA GLY A 46 7.45 -14.70 -30.41
C GLY A 46 8.62 -15.55 -30.89
N SER A 47 8.31 -16.63 -31.60
CA SER A 47 9.25 -17.52 -32.26
C SER A 47 10.21 -16.74 -33.16
N SER A 48 11.47 -16.61 -32.75
CA SER A 48 12.56 -16.25 -33.66
C SER A 48 13.06 -17.53 -34.37
N THR A 49 12.31 -18.01 -35.35
CA THR A 49 12.82 -18.96 -36.35
C THR A 49 13.65 -18.19 -37.36
N ILE A 50 14.96 -18.46 -37.37
CA ILE A 50 15.92 -18.04 -38.39
C ILE A 50 15.48 -18.66 -39.73
N PRO A 51 15.28 -17.89 -40.82
CA PRO A 51 14.90 -18.46 -42.10
C PRO A 51 16.13 -18.93 -42.88
N SER A 52 16.21 -20.22 -43.17
CA SER A 52 17.10 -20.76 -44.20
C SER A 52 16.28 -21.03 -45.47
N ALA A 53 16.47 -20.21 -46.49
CA ALA A 53 16.00 -20.48 -47.85
C ALA A 53 17.09 -21.26 -48.62
N LEU A 54 16.69 -22.32 -49.32
CA LEU A 54 17.10 -22.74 -50.68
C LEU A 54 17.01 -24.26 -50.88
N GLY A 55 16.39 -24.66 -51.99
CA GLY A 55 16.75 -25.90 -52.70
C GLY A 55 15.65 -26.94 -52.78
N SER A 56 15.02 -27.00 -53.95
CA SER A 56 14.09 -28.02 -54.43
C SER A 56 14.79 -29.32 -54.85
N ASP A 57 13.94 -30.33 -55.08
CA ASP A 57 14.10 -31.48 -55.99
C ASP A 57 14.55 -32.84 -55.41
N ASP A 58 13.55 -33.73 -55.39
CA ASP A 58 13.48 -35.10 -55.91
C ASP A 58 14.17 -36.32 -55.27
N GLU A 59 13.41 -37.42 -55.39
CA GLU A 59 13.75 -38.86 -55.36
C GLU A 59 13.99 -39.61 -54.03
N SER A 60 12.97 -40.39 -53.64
CA SER A 60 13.12 -41.76 -53.11
C SER A 60 13.75 -42.69 -54.19
N PRO A 61 14.33 -43.90 -53.91
CA PRO A 61 13.85 -44.88 -52.92
C PRO A 61 14.85 -45.96 -52.39
N LYS A 62 14.29 -46.93 -51.63
CA LYS A 62 14.62 -48.39 -51.51
C LYS A 62 15.53 -48.94 -50.39
N VAL A 63 14.97 -49.98 -49.76
CA VAL A 63 15.50 -51.04 -48.86
C VAL A 63 16.03 -52.22 -49.72
N PRO A 64 17.01 -53.06 -49.28
CA PRO A 64 16.76 -54.40 -48.66
C PRO A 64 17.76 -54.73 -47.50
N SER A 65 17.41 -55.35 -46.37
CA SER A 65 17.10 -56.77 -46.01
C SER A 65 18.26 -57.79 -46.01
N SER A 66 18.28 -58.63 -44.96
CA SER A 66 18.94 -59.96 -44.74
C SER A 66 20.24 -59.99 -43.91
N LEU A 67 20.23 -60.67 -42.73
CA LEU A 67 20.76 -62.02 -42.42
C LEU A 67 22.28 -61.96 -42.10
N GLU A 68 22.93 -62.63 -41.15
CA GLU A 68 22.67 -63.55 -40.04
C GLU A 68 24.04 -63.71 -39.30
N GLU A 69 24.07 -64.38 -38.15
CA GLU A 69 25.24 -65.07 -37.52
C GLU A 69 26.35 -64.31 -36.73
N LYS A 70 26.51 -64.75 -35.47
CA LYS A 70 27.71 -64.73 -34.60
C LYS A 70 28.34 -66.13 -34.64
N PRO A 71 29.67 -66.35 -34.40
CA PRO A 71 30.16 -66.63 -33.02
C PRO A 71 31.65 -66.23 -32.72
N SER A 72 31.99 -65.88 -31.46
CA SER A 72 32.89 -66.58 -30.48
C SER A 72 34.32 -66.01 -30.37
N ILE A 73 34.74 -65.47 -29.19
CA ILE A 73 35.74 -66.01 -28.20
C ILE A 73 37.20 -65.83 -28.70
N ASP A 74 38.23 -65.25 -28.06
CA ASP A 74 38.64 -65.05 -26.65
C ASP A 74 39.73 -63.94 -26.52
N ASP A 75 40.08 -63.63 -25.26
CA ASP A 75 41.36 -63.09 -24.73
C ASP A 75 41.73 -61.58 -24.74
N GLY A 76 41.84 -61.04 -23.51
CA GLY A 76 43.15 -60.54 -23.03
C GLY A 76 43.52 -59.05 -23.13
N SER A 77 43.02 -58.25 -22.18
CA SER A 77 43.67 -57.05 -21.59
C SER A 77 43.98 -55.80 -22.42
N SER A 78 43.35 -54.67 -22.07
CA SER A 78 43.99 -53.43 -21.58
C SER A 78 43.10 -52.18 -21.79
N LEU A 79 42.83 -51.49 -20.69
CA LEU A 79 42.57 -50.04 -20.51
C LEU A 79 41.96 -49.23 -21.68
N ALA A 80 40.70 -48.80 -21.52
CA ALA A 80 40.30 -47.39 -21.34
C ALA A 80 38.89 -47.03 -21.87
N LYS A 81 38.20 -46.20 -21.07
CA LYS A 81 37.14 -45.20 -21.41
C LYS A 81 35.67 -45.64 -21.59
N ARG A 82 34.85 -44.90 -20.82
CA ARG A 82 33.47 -44.41 -21.08
C ARG A 82 32.32 -45.42 -21.03
N GLY A 83 31.76 -45.57 -19.83
CA GLY A 83 30.39 -46.07 -19.61
C GLY A 83 29.42 -44.93 -19.26
N ARG A 84 28.29 -44.91 -19.96
CA ARG A 84 27.12 -44.02 -19.82
C ARG A 84 26.62 -43.88 -18.36
N ARG A 85 26.46 -42.64 -17.91
CA ARG A 85 25.46 -42.23 -16.90
C ARG A 85 24.67 -41.06 -17.47
N SER A 86 23.53 -41.33 -18.10
CA SER A 86 22.47 -40.33 -18.30
C SER A 86 21.21 -41.00 -18.86
N SER A 87 20.21 -41.19 -18.01
CA SER A 87 18.80 -41.19 -18.42
C SER A 87 17.84 -41.24 -17.23
N VAL A 88 18.30 -41.57 -16.02
CA VAL A 88 17.41 -41.66 -14.83
C VAL A 88 17.47 -40.42 -13.92
N ALA A 89 18.55 -39.63 -13.97
CA ALA A 89 18.69 -38.41 -13.17
C ALA A 89 17.86 -37.24 -13.71
N THR A 90 17.78 -37.09 -15.03
CA THR A 90 17.04 -36.03 -15.71
C THR A 90 15.53 -36.14 -15.54
N ASP A 91 15.00 -37.35 -15.34
CA ASP A 91 13.57 -37.58 -15.18
C ASP A 91 13.08 -37.28 -13.74
N LYS A 92 13.98 -37.38 -12.74
CA LYS A 92 13.69 -36.96 -11.36
C LYS A 92 13.75 -35.45 -11.19
N GLU A 93 14.73 -34.80 -11.80
CA GLU A 93 14.89 -33.34 -11.75
C GLU A 93 13.75 -32.65 -12.54
N ALA A 94 13.40 -33.13 -13.73
CA ALA A 94 12.24 -32.63 -14.48
C ALA A 94 10.91 -32.91 -13.77
N ARG A 95 10.78 -34.04 -13.06
CA ARG A 95 9.59 -34.36 -12.26
C ARG A 95 9.51 -33.51 -10.99
N GLN A 96 10.63 -33.14 -10.36
CA GLN A 96 10.66 -32.18 -9.26
C GLN A 96 10.34 -30.76 -9.73
N GLU A 97 10.81 -30.33 -10.89
CA GLU A 97 10.46 -29.03 -11.47
C GLU A 97 8.97 -28.98 -11.85
N MET A 98 8.43 -30.03 -12.48
CA MET A 98 7.00 -30.11 -12.82
C MET A 98 6.10 -30.18 -11.58
N LEU A 99 6.53 -30.89 -10.52
CA LEU A 99 5.82 -30.91 -9.24
C LEU A 99 5.92 -29.57 -8.50
N ALA A 100 7.03 -28.84 -8.61
CA ALA A 100 7.16 -27.49 -8.07
C ALA A 100 6.32 -26.45 -8.85
N GLU A 101 6.13 -26.66 -10.16
CA GLU A 101 5.36 -25.80 -11.06
C GLU A 101 3.84 -25.99 -10.90
N ASP A 102 3.36 -27.23 -10.68
CA ASP A 102 1.93 -27.53 -10.46
C ASP A 102 1.48 -27.37 -8.99
N ALA A 103 2.39 -27.44 -8.01
CA ALA A 103 2.01 -27.49 -6.60
C ALA A 103 1.96 -26.14 -5.86
N GLY A 104 2.43 -25.03 -6.45
CA GLY A 104 2.62 -23.80 -5.66
C GLY A 104 3.55 -24.00 -4.45
N MET A 105 4.39 -25.05 -4.51
CA MET A 105 5.35 -25.38 -3.47
C MET A 105 6.46 -24.32 -3.45
N ALA A 106 6.76 -23.87 -2.25
CA ALA A 106 7.64 -22.73 -2.00
C ALA A 106 9.04 -22.94 -2.62
N PHE A 107 9.69 -21.83 -2.97
CA PHE A 107 11.12 -21.82 -3.24
C PHE A 107 11.85 -21.99 -1.91
N ILE A 108 12.11 -23.24 -1.57
CA ILE A 108 12.84 -23.63 -0.37
C ILE A 108 14.31 -23.76 -0.76
N SER A 109 15.25 -23.22 0.02
CA SER A 109 16.69 -23.44 -0.26
C SER A 109 17.01 -24.93 -0.14
N GLU A 110 18.04 -25.46 -0.82
CA GLU A 110 18.40 -26.89 -0.69
C GLU A 110 18.68 -27.32 0.77
N ALA A 111 19.05 -26.39 1.65
CA ALA A 111 19.25 -26.65 3.07
C ALA A 111 17.92 -26.69 3.84
N ASP A 112 17.00 -25.77 3.52
CA ASP A 112 15.67 -25.75 4.12
C ASP A 112 14.82 -26.92 3.62
N ASP A 113 15.02 -27.38 2.39
CA ASP A 113 14.29 -28.51 1.81
C ASP A 113 14.67 -29.81 2.53
N LYS A 114 15.96 -29.96 2.86
CA LYS A 114 16.44 -31.06 3.71
C LYS A 114 15.89 -30.98 5.14
N ASN A 115 15.78 -29.79 5.71
CA ASN A 115 15.23 -29.62 7.06
C ASN A 115 13.71 -29.86 7.11
N ILE A 116 12.97 -29.37 6.12
CA ILE A 116 11.51 -29.54 6.01
C ILE A 116 11.16 -30.99 5.73
N THR A 117 11.89 -31.65 4.83
CA THR A 117 11.70 -33.09 4.56
C THR A 117 12.06 -33.95 5.78
N ALA A 118 13.09 -33.57 6.55
CA ALA A 118 13.41 -34.23 7.81
C ALA A 118 12.32 -33.99 8.88
N ALA A 119 11.82 -32.77 9.03
CA ALA A 119 10.74 -32.43 9.96
C ALA A 119 9.43 -33.16 9.58
N ALA A 120 9.09 -33.19 8.30
CA ALA A 120 7.92 -33.88 7.77
C ALA A 120 7.99 -35.40 8.02
N ALA A 121 9.19 -35.99 7.92
CA ALA A 121 9.39 -37.42 8.19
C ALA A 121 9.04 -37.80 9.64
N HIS A 122 9.29 -36.89 10.59
CA HIS A 122 8.99 -37.09 12.01
C HIS A 122 7.55 -36.76 12.42
N LEU A 123 6.76 -36.12 11.55
CA LEU A 123 5.40 -35.70 11.88
C LEU A 123 4.40 -36.86 11.76
N GLU A 124 3.59 -37.08 12.80
CA GLU A 124 2.50 -38.05 12.76
C GLU A 124 1.32 -37.55 11.89
N ILE A 125 0.63 -38.47 11.21
CA ILE A 125 -0.46 -38.13 10.27
C ILE A 125 -1.62 -37.42 10.98
N GLN A 126 -1.96 -37.83 12.21
CA GLN A 126 -3.05 -37.21 12.98
C GLN A 126 -2.70 -35.77 13.38
N GLU A 127 -1.44 -35.53 13.75
CA GLU A 127 -0.94 -34.20 14.07
C GLU A 127 -0.90 -33.30 12.84
N ALA A 128 -0.41 -33.82 11.70
CA ALA A 128 -0.45 -33.13 10.41
C ALA A 128 -1.88 -32.70 10.04
N ARG A 129 -2.86 -33.60 10.19
CA ARG A 129 -4.28 -33.29 9.94
C ARG A 129 -4.80 -32.18 10.86
N ARG A 130 -4.41 -32.18 12.13
CA ARG A 130 -4.80 -31.13 13.09
C ARG A 130 -4.22 -29.77 12.69
N ILE A 131 -2.93 -29.73 12.31
CA ILE A 131 -2.27 -28.49 11.86
C ILE A 131 -2.96 -27.92 10.63
N ILE A 132 -3.26 -28.77 9.65
CA ILE A 132 -3.94 -28.37 8.41
C ILE A 132 -5.37 -27.87 8.73
N GLN A 133 -6.12 -28.57 9.57
CA GLN A 133 -7.47 -28.14 9.97
C GLN A 133 -7.47 -26.79 10.69
N ASP A 134 -6.52 -26.57 11.60
CA ASP A 134 -6.36 -25.30 12.30
C ASP A 134 -6.03 -24.17 11.31
N ALA A 135 -5.04 -24.40 10.44
CA ALA A 135 -4.60 -23.45 9.43
C ALA A 135 -5.74 -23.08 8.45
N VAL A 136 -6.47 -24.07 7.92
CA VAL A 136 -7.63 -23.81 7.05
C VAL A 136 -8.68 -22.99 7.81
N SER A 137 -9.01 -23.36 9.05
CA SER A 137 -10.01 -22.61 9.82
C SER A 137 -9.62 -21.15 10.08
N LYS A 138 -8.33 -20.89 10.24
CA LYS A 138 -7.74 -19.59 10.61
C LYS A 138 -7.51 -18.69 9.40
N TYR A 139 -7.02 -19.25 8.28
CA TYR A 139 -6.58 -18.45 7.12
C TYR A 139 -7.57 -18.44 5.95
N ARG A 140 -8.73 -19.11 6.05
CA ARG A 140 -9.74 -19.18 4.97
C ARG A 140 -10.27 -17.83 4.47
N LEU A 141 -10.27 -16.82 5.33
CA LEU A 141 -10.74 -15.47 5.02
C LEU A 141 -9.59 -14.50 4.74
N ASP A 142 -8.33 -14.92 4.86
CA ASP A 142 -7.18 -14.07 4.60
C ASP A 142 -6.93 -13.96 3.08
N PRO A 143 -7.02 -12.77 2.49
CA PRO A 143 -6.79 -12.57 1.06
C PRO A 143 -5.31 -12.78 0.64
N ASN A 144 -4.38 -12.80 1.59
CA ASN A 144 -2.96 -13.06 1.33
C ASN A 144 -2.60 -14.54 1.41
N ALA A 145 -3.46 -15.38 1.98
CA ALA A 145 -3.16 -16.79 2.10
C ALA A 145 -3.15 -17.45 0.71
N PRO A 146 -2.17 -18.32 0.41
CA PRO A 146 -2.11 -19.01 -0.88
C PRO A 146 -3.34 -19.91 -1.06
N SER A 147 -4.23 -19.52 -1.97
CA SER A 147 -5.51 -20.21 -2.19
C SER A 147 -5.32 -21.66 -2.65
N GLY A 148 -4.31 -21.93 -3.48
CA GLY A 148 -4.00 -23.27 -3.94
C GLY A 148 -3.56 -24.20 -2.80
N LEU A 149 -2.76 -23.70 -1.86
CA LEU A 149 -2.33 -24.47 -0.68
C LEU A 149 -3.52 -24.77 0.25
N LEU A 150 -4.42 -23.80 0.45
CA LEU A 150 -5.62 -23.99 1.26
C LEU A 150 -6.64 -24.94 0.60
N GLU A 151 -6.76 -24.90 -0.72
CA GLU A 151 -7.64 -25.79 -1.48
C GLU A 151 -7.13 -27.23 -1.46
N LYS A 152 -5.81 -27.42 -1.65
CA LYS A 152 -5.15 -28.72 -1.47
C LYS A 152 -5.28 -29.25 -0.05
N ALA A 153 -5.10 -28.39 0.95
CA ALA A 153 -5.35 -28.71 2.35
C ALA A 153 -6.80 -29.15 2.62
N GLU A 154 -7.79 -28.45 2.04
CA GLU A 154 -9.21 -28.82 2.14
C GLU A 154 -9.50 -30.16 1.42
N GLU A 155 -8.89 -30.40 0.26
CA GLU A 155 -8.98 -31.65 -0.48
C GLU A 155 -8.35 -32.82 0.30
N ALA A 156 -7.18 -32.61 0.91
CA ALA A 156 -6.50 -33.57 1.77
C ALA A 156 -7.35 -33.97 3.00
N ILE A 157 -8.10 -33.02 3.58
CA ILE A 157 -9.03 -33.31 4.68
C ILE A 157 -10.21 -34.20 4.21
N ASN A 158 -10.66 -34.02 2.96
CA ASN A 158 -11.85 -34.67 2.41
C ASN A 158 -11.58 -36.06 1.81
N ASN A 159 -10.38 -36.31 1.27
CA ASN A 159 -10.01 -37.53 0.54
C ASN A 159 -9.71 -38.76 1.46
N ASN A 160 -10.60 -39.06 2.40
CA ASN A 160 -10.48 -40.11 3.44
C ASN A 160 -10.38 -41.59 2.93
N LYS A 161 -9.91 -41.85 1.70
CA LYS A 161 -9.70 -43.18 1.11
C LYS A 161 -8.40 -43.21 0.31
N LEU A 162 -7.37 -43.90 0.81
CA LEU A 162 -6.09 -44.06 0.10
C LEU A 162 -5.74 -45.55 -0.08
N THR A 163 -5.45 -45.96 -1.32
CA THR A 163 -4.86 -47.26 -1.72
C THR A 163 -3.32 -47.16 -1.74
N SER A 164 -2.62 -48.27 -1.42
CA SER A 164 -1.30 -48.27 -0.74
C SER A 164 -0.18 -47.40 -1.32
N ASP A 165 -0.07 -47.25 -2.63
CA ASP A 165 1.12 -46.63 -3.23
C ASP A 165 0.91 -45.14 -3.58
N ALA A 166 -0.30 -44.77 -4.00
CA ALA A 166 -0.70 -43.36 -4.10
C ALA A 166 -0.94 -42.76 -2.71
N ALA A 167 -1.26 -43.61 -1.72
CA ALA A 167 -1.46 -43.22 -0.33
C ALA A 167 -0.25 -42.52 0.27
N GLN A 168 0.91 -43.13 0.09
CA GLN A 168 2.13 -42.67 0.73
C GLN A 168 2.61 -41.34 0.15
N GLN A 169 2.46 -41.14 -1.16
CA GLN A 169 2.78 -39.86 -1.81
C GLN A 169 1.91 -38.73 -1.29
N ILE A 170 0.60 -38.98 -1.16
CA ILE A 170 -0.33 -37.99 -0.61
C ILE A 170 -0.03 -37.73 0.87
N ILE A 171 0.33 -38.76 1.65
CA ILE A 171 0.73 -38.60 3.06
C ILE A 171 1.99 -37.75 3.20
N ASP A 172 2.99 -37.95 2.34
CA ASP A 172 4.24 -37.19 2.37
C ASP A 172 4.01 -35.73 1.93
N GLU A 173 3.16 -35.48 0.92
CA GLU A 173 2.73 -34.13 0.52
C GLU A 173 1.97 -33.44 1.66
N ILE A 174 1.02 -34.13 2.29
CA ILE A 174 0.27 -33.64 3.47
C ILE A 174 1.22 -33.26 4.61
N LYS A 175 2.24 -34.08 4.89
CA LYS A 175 3.20 -33.81 5.96
C LYS A 175 4.06 -32.60 5.64
N ILE A 176 4.52 -32.45 4.40
CA ILE A 176 5.27 -31.26 3.95
C ILE A 176 4.38 -30.03 4.07
N GLU A 177 3.14 -30.07 3.57
CA GLU A 177 2.20 -28.95 3.69
C GLU A 177 1.92 -28.59 5.15
N ALA A 178 1.75 -29.57 6.04
CA ALA A 178 1.57 -29.33 7.46
C ALA A 178 2.77 -28.62 8.08
N VAL A 179 4.00 -29.05 7.77
CA VAL A 179 5.23 -28.36 8.24
C VAL A 179 5.29 -26.93 7.73
N LEU A 180 5.00 -26.70 6.46
CA LEU A 180 4.99 -25.35 5.87
C LEU A 180 3.94 -24.46 6.54
N LEU A 181 2.75 -25.00 6.83
CA LEU A 181 1.68 -24.28 7.53
C LEU A 181 1.99 -24.02 9.01
N GLU A 182 2.75 -24.92 9.66
CA GLU A 182 3.23 -24.74 11.03
C GLU A 182 4.26 -23.60 11.14
N GLU A 183 5.18 -23.49 10.17
CA GLU A 183 6.09 -22.36 10.06
C GLU A 183 5.31 -21.07 9.77
N THR A 184 4.63 -21.02 8.62
CA THR A 184 3.67 -19.98 8.24
C THR A 184 3.07 -20.28 6.86
N PRO A 185 1.74 -20.07 6.68
CA PRO A 185 1.11 -20.24 5.38
C PRO A 185 1.62 -19.25 4.32
N PHE A 186 2.30 -18.17 4.73
CA PHE A 186 2.71 -17.09 3.84
C PHE A 186 4.14 -17.33 3.32
N PRO A 187 4.33 -17.66 2.03
CA PRO A 187 5.66 -17.78 1.45
C PRO A 187 6.47 -16.48 1.59
N GLU A 188 5.79 -15.34 1.60
CA GLU A 188 6.38 -14.01 1.75
C GLU A 188 7.16 -13.85 3.05
N VAL A 189 6.69 -14.49 4.12
CA VAL A 189 7.31 -14.47 5.45
C VAL A 189 8.46 -15.47 5.51
N ARG A 190 8.28 -16.71 5.02
CA ARG A 190 9.32 -17.77 5.03
C ARG A 190 10.62 -17.35 4.35
N ASN A 191 10.52 -16.56 3.28
CA ASN A 191 11.69 -16.12 2.53
C ASN A 191 12.57 -15.09 3.25
N VAL A 192 12.03 -14.49 4.32
CA VAL A 192 12.60 -13.30 4.96
C VAL A 192 12.78 -13.49 6.46
N ALA A 193 11.93 -14.27 7.12
CA ALA A 193 12.09 -14.61 8.54
C ALA A 193 12.66 -16.04 8.65
N PRO A 194 13.82 -16.22 9.30
CA PRO A 194 14.36 -17.56 9.51
C PRO A 194 13.46 -18.39 10.42
N SER A 195 13.41 -19.71 10.20
CA SER A 195 12.71 -20.68 11.06
C SER A 195 13.56 -21.16 12.24
N THR A 196 14.80 -20.70 12.33
CA THR A 196 15.76 -21.02 13.40
C THR A 196 16.16 -19.76 14.13
N ASP A 197 16.45 -19.91 15.43
CA ASP A 197 16.80 -18.81 16.33
C ASP A 197 18.21 -19.00 16.89
N ASP A 198 18.96 -17.91 17.05
CA ASP A 198 20.26 -17.90 17.72
C ASP A 198 20.04 -17.59 19.23
N PRO A 199 20.24 -18.57 20.12
CA PRO A 199 19.97 -18.40 21.56
C PRO A 199 20.84 -17.35 22.26
N SER A 200 21.88 -16.80 21.59
CA SER A 200 22.71 -15.73 22.11
C SER A 200 22.15 -14.32 21.87
N MET A 201 21.11 -14.17 21.05
CA MET A 201 20.46 -12.90 20.73
C MET A 201 19.07 -12.83 21.37
N PRO A 202 18.67 -11.70 22.00
CA PRO A 202 17.35 -11.59 22.63
C PRO A 202 16.26 -11.27 21.61
N VAL A 203 15.00 -11.78 21.75
CA VAL A 203 13.95 -11.77 20.66
C VAL A 203 12.48 -11.46 21.11
N PHE A 204 11.56 -10.75 20.36
CA PHE A 204 10.19 -10.17 20.74
C PHE A 204 8.93 -10.87 20.14
N GLY A 205 7.90 -11.20 20.94
CA GLY A 205 6.80 -12.09 20.52
C GLY A 205 5.43 -11.41 20.48
N LEU A 206 4.69 -11.52 19.34
CA LEU A 206 3.22 -11.35 19.18
C LEU A 206 2.81 -11.76 17.72
N PRO A 207 1.55 -12.15 17.45
CA PRO A 207 1.15 -13.32 16.64
C PRO A 207 1.44 -13.28 15.12
N THR A 208 1.46 -14.46 14.49
CA THR A 208 1.55 -14.74 13.03
C THR A 208 0.34 -14.32 12.20
N MET A 209 -0.72 -13.75 12.80
CA MET A 209 -1.85 -13.21 12.04
C MET A 209 -1.53 -11.79 11.61
N MET A 210 -1.61 -11.53 10.30
CA MET A 210 -1.19 -10.31 9.59
C MET A 210 0.31 -10.22 9.28
N ILE A 211 0.61 -9.97 8.01
CA ILE A 211 1.92 -10.12 7.37
C ILE A 211 2.78 -8.86 7.51
N TRP A 212 2.15 -7.67 7.54
CA TRP A 212 2.85 -6.38 7.49
C TRP A 212 3.87 -6.29 6.33
N PRO A 213 3.40 -6.19 5.06
CA PRO A 213 4.28 -6.25 3.88
C PRO A 213 5.45 -5.27 3.89
N THR A 214 5.25 -4.05 4.37
CA THR A 214 6.34 -3.05 4.50
C THR A 214 7.43 -3.51 5.48
N SER A 215 7.06 -4.10 6.62
CA SER A 215 8.01 -4.68 7.59
C SER A 215 8.86 -5.79 6.98
N LEU A 216 8.28 -6.63 6.11
CA LEU A 216 9.01 -7.66 5.38
C LEU A 216 10.02 -7.09 4.40
N ALA A 217 9.71 -5.98 3.72
CA ALA A 217 10.65 -5.33 2.82
C ALA A 217 11.89 -4.84 3.60
N SER A 218 11.70 -4.20 4.75
CA SER A 218 12.80 -3.77 5.61
C SER A 218 13.65 -4.93 6.12
N LEU A 219 13.02 -6.04 6.52
CA LEU A 219 13.76 -7.23 6.97
C LEU A 219 14.54 -7.89 5.82
N ALA A 220 13.94 -7.95 4.61
CA ALA A 220 14.61 -8.48 3.44
C ALA A 220 15.86 -7.68 3.07
N LEU A 221 15.82 -6.35 3.19
CA LEU A 221 16.99 -5.50 2.99
C LEU A 221 18.10 -5.82 4.01
N ASN A 222 17.76 -5.96 5.28
CA ASN A 222 18.75 -6.32 6.30
C ASN A 222 19.38 -7.69 6.00
N ASN A 223 18.55 -8.68 5.66
CA ASN A 223 19.04 -10.01 5.30
C ASN A 223 19.95 -10.00 4.07
N VAL A 224 19.75 -9.10 3.10
CA VAL A 224 20.65 -8.98 1.94
C VAL A 224 22.10 -8.71 2.36
N PHE A 225 22.32 -8.02 3.50
CA PHE A 225 23.64 -7.73 4.02
C PHE A 225 24.25 -8.84 4.89
N HIS A 226 23.42 -9.72 5.45
CA HIS A 226 23.85 -10.74 6.42
C HIS A 226 23.80 -12.18 5.88
N ASP A 227 22.93 -12.47 4.93
CA ASP A 227 22.72 -13.81 4.37
C ASP A 227 23.68 -14.10 3.22
N THR A 228 24.51 -15.12 3.40
CA THR A 228 25.45 -15.61 2.37
C THR A 228 24.85 -16.68 1.45
N SER A 229 23.64 -17.17 1.74
CA SER A 229 22.97 -18.16 0.92
C SER A 229 22.58 -17.59 -0.45
N ASN A 230 22.81 -18.36 -1.51
CA ASN A 230 22.51 -17.92 -2.87
C ASN A 230 21.86 -19.04 -3.70
N PRO A 231 20.61 -19.41 -3.38
CA PRO A 231 19.89 -20.41 -4.15
C PRO A 231 19.62 -19.89 -5.59
N VAL A 232 19.74 -20.77 -6.58
CA VAL A 232 19.51 -20.41 -8.00
C VAL A 232 18.01 -20.25 -8.24
N ALA A 233 17.60 -19.13 -8.84
CA ALA A 233 16.19 -18.84 -9.09
C ALA A 233 15.92 -18.71 -10.59
N ASN A 234 15.15 -19.64 -11.18
CA ASN A 234 14.85 -19.68 -12.64
C ASN A 234 16.12 -19.57 -13.51
N GLY A 235 17.21 -20.27 -13.14
CA GLY A 235 18.50 -20.21 -13.84
C GLY A 235 19.37 -18.98 -13.50
N TRP A 236 18.87 -18.01 -12.73
CA TRP A 236 19.64 -16.85 -12.28
C TRP A 236 20.54 -17.20 -11.09
N LYS A 237 21.86 -17.02 -11.27
CA LYS A 237 22.90 -17.31 -10.27
C LYS A 237 23.33 -16.09 -9.44
N MET A 238 22.77 -14.91 -9.70
CA MET A 238 23.19 -13.67 -9.03
C MET A 238 22.85 -13.69 -7.53
N GLY A 239 23.76 -13.21 -6.68
CA GLY A 239 23.47 -13.04 -5.25
C GLY A 239 22.55 -11.85 -5.00
N ARG A 240 21.76 -11.90 -3.91
CA ARG A 240 20.86 -10.80 -3.49
C ARG A 240 21.60 -9.46 -3.35
N TYR A 241 22.79 -9.46 -2.73
CA TYR A 241 23.62 -8.25 -2.55
C TYR A 241 24.11 -7.64 -3.86
N ARG A 242 24.58 -8.47 -4.80
CA ARG A 242 25.04 -7.98 -6.12
C ARG A 242 23.87 -7.42 -6.94
N PHE A 243 22.72 -8.09 -6.87
CA PHE A 243 21.49 -7.61 -7.49
C PHE A 243 21.07 -6.26 -6.91
N PHE A 244 21.07 -6.12 -5.57
CA PHE A 244 20.78 -4.87 -4.87
C PHE A 244 21.68 -3.72 -5.37
N LEU A 245 23.00 -3.90 -5.35
CA LEU A 245 23.94 -2.85 -5.77
C LEU A 245 23.78 -2.48 -7.24
N LEU A 246 23.57 -3.47 -8.11
CA LEU A 246 23.39 -3.24 -9.54
C LEU A 246 22.14 -2.41 -9.80
N VAL A 247 21.00 -2.78 -9.22
CA VAL A 247 19.77 -2.00 -9.38
C VAL A 247 19.91 -0.62 -8.72
N PHE A 248 20.53 -0.55 -7.54
CA PHE A 248 20.75 0.70 -6.82
C PHE A 248 21.51 1.74 -7.66
N VAL A 249 22.60 1.32 -8.30
CA VAL A 249 23.41 2.22 -9.14
C VAL A 249 22.69 2.53 -10.46
N LEU A 250 22.15 1.52 -11.15
CA LEU A 250 21.53 1.73 -12.46
C LEU A 250 20.29 2.63 -12.36
N TYR A 251 19.41 2.36 -11.39
CA TYR A 251 18.24 3.19 -11.20
C TYR A 251 18.58 4.53 -10.56
N GLY A 252 19.54 4.61 -9.65
CA GLY A 252 20.03 5.90 -9.13
C GLY A 252 20.54 6.85 -10.21
N LEU A 253 21.27 6.32 -11.19
CA LEU A 253 21.70 7.10 -12.37
C LEU A 253 20.52 7.45 -13.29
N TYR A 254 19.57 6.55 -13.48
CA TYR A 254 18.37 6.81 -14.28
C TYR A 254 17.47 7.85 -13.63
N PHE A 255 17.26 7.80 -12.31
CA PHE A 255 16.40 8.69 -11.54
C PHE A 255 16.74 10.17 -11.75
N VAL A 256 18.03 10.49 -11.89
CA VAL A 256 18.48 11.85 -12.20
C VAL A 256 17.96 12.32 -13.57
N PHE A 257 17.75 11.43 -14.53
CA PHE A 257 17.41 11.81 -15.90
C PHE A 257 16.01 12.41 -16.04
N PRO A 258 14.91 11.77 -15.57
CA PRO A 258 13.59 12.39 -15.51
C PRO A 258 13.56 13.68 -14.67
N ASP A 259 14.26 13.74 -13.54
CA ASP A 259 14.18 14.91 -12.65
C ASP A 259 15.03 16.12 -13.11
N ALA A 260 16.10 15.88 -13.87
CA ALA A 260 17.07 16.90 -14.25
C ALA A 260 16.95 17.33 -15.70
N VAL A 261 17.01 16.35 -16.59
CA VAL A 261 17.25 16.58 -18.02
C VAL A 261 15.92 16.58 -18.73
N ALA A 262 15.00 15.69 -18.39
CA ALA A 262 13.78 15.45 -19.14
C ALA A 262 12.57 15.28 -18.21
N GLY A 263 12.14 16.36 -17.57
CA GLY A 263 10.97 16.42 -16.67
C GLY A 263 9.74 15.70 -17.20
N PHE A 264 9.51 15.82 -18.52
CA PHE A 264 8.37 15.20 -19.19
C PHE A 264 8.34 13.66 -19.08
N LEU A 265 9.46 12.99 -18.78
CA LEU A 265 9.49 11.55 -18.48
C LEU A 265 8.93 11.23 -17.09
N GLY A 266 9.07 12.17 -16.14
CA GLY A 266 8.46 12.09 -14.81
C GLY A 266 6.94 12.26 -14.90
N THR A 267 6.44 13.30 -15.59
CA THR A 267 5.00 13.47 -15.87
C THR A 267 4.74 13.55 -17.37
N PHE A 268 4.50 12.40 -17.98
CA PHE A 268 4.31 12.22 -19.41
C PHE A 268 2.85 12.46 -19.83
N ASN A 269 2.42 13.72 -19.93
CA ASN A 269 1.05 14.07 -20.28
C ASN A 269 0.83 14.31 -21.79
N TRP A 270 1.20 13.33 -22.62
CA TRP A 270 1.18 13.46 -24.08
C TRP A 270 -0.19 13.81 -24.69
N MET A 271 -1.29 13.39 -24.07
CA MET A 271 -2.63 13.65 -24.60
C MET A 271 -3.04 15.11 -24.49
N THR A 272 -2.65 15.81 -23.42
CA THR A 272 -2.97 17.23 -23.27
C THR A 272 -2.08 18.09 -24.17
N TRP A 273 -0.88 17.62 -24.52
CA TRP A 273 0.01 18.31 -25.46
C TRP A 273 -0.53 18.34 -26.90
N ILE A 274 -1.46 17.45 -27.27
CA ILE A 274 -2.12 17.49 -28.59
C ILE A 274 -2.92 18.80 -28.76
N LYS A 275 -3.56 19.27 -27.67
CA LYS A 275 -4.31 20.52 -27.66
C LYS A 275 -4.25 21.16 -26.26
N PRO A 276 -3.18 21.89 -25.93
CA PRO A 276 -2.90 22.37 -24.56
C PRO A 276 -3.93 23.38 -24.03
N ASP A 277 -4.59 24.12 -24.93
CA ASP A 277 -5.60 25.13 -24.57
C ASP A 277 -7.00 24.57 -24.31
N SER A 278 -7.20 23.26 -24.52
CA SER A 278 -8.51 22.63 -24.38
C SER A 278 -8.79 22.21 -22.95
N VAL A 279 -9.55 23.04 -22.22
CA VAL A 279 -9.97 22.77 -20.83
C VAL A 279 -10.65 21.41 -20.66
N ASN A 280 -11.54 21.02 -21.59
CA ASN A 280 -12.23 19.73 -21.53
C ASN A 280 -11.30 18.53 -21.77
N LEU A 281 -10.26 18.73 -22.61
CA LEU A 281 -9.28 17.68 -22.84
C LEU A 281 -8.43 17.51 -21.59
N ALA A 282 -7.87 18.60 -21.06
CA ALA A 282 -7.09 18.60 -19.83
C ALA A 282 -7.87 18.00 -18.64
N ALA A 283 -9.13 18.40 -18.45
CA ALA A 283 -9.95 17.93 -17.33
C ALA A 283 -10.14 16.40 -17.32
N ILE A 284 -10.28 15.77 -18.50
CA ILE A 284 -10.51 14.32 -18.60
C ILE A 284 -9.18 13.56 -18.76
N THR A 285 -8.39 13.90 -19.78
CA THR A 285 -7.19 13.12 -20.15
C THR A 285 -5.95 13.50 -19.38
N GLY A 286 -5.89 14.71 -18.78
CA GLY A 286 -4.85 15.05 -17.80
C GLY A 286 -4.97 14.22 -16.52
N SER A 287 -6.21 13.88 -16.15
CA SER A 287 -6.49 12.99 -15.03
C SER A 287 -6.43 11.52 -15.39
N VAL A 288 -6.96 11.11 -16.55
CA VAL A 288 -7.03 9.72 -17.03
C VAL A 288 -6.03 9.53 -18.16
N ASN A 289 -4.76 9.43 -17.80
CA ASN A 289 -3.68 9.12 -18.74
C ASN A 289 -3.18 7.67 -18.57
N PRO A 290 -3.42 6.78 -19.57
CA PRO A 290 -2.98 5.40 -19.51
C PRO A 290 -1.47 5.26 -19.35
N TRP A 291 -0.67 6.15 -19.96
CA TRP A 291 0.79 6.09 -19.83
C TRP A 291 1.33 7.44 -19.35
N PRO A 292 1.41 7.65 -18.03
CA PRO A 292 1.64 8.97 -17.46
C PRO A 292 3.07 9.21 -16.96
N THR A 293 3.93 8.19 -16.94
CA THR A 293 5.31 8.32 -16.45
C THR A 293 6.18 7.18 -16.94
N PHE A 294 7.49 7.42 -16.97
CA PHE A 294 8.53 6.41 -17.12
C PHE A 294 9.39 6.27 -15.86
N ASP A 295 9.04 6.99 -14.79
CA ASP A 295 9.79 7.00 -13.55
C ASP A 295 9.08 6.16 -12.46
N TYR A 296 9.85 5.25 -11.85
CA TYR A 296 9.37 4.44 -10.74
C TYR A 296 9.07 5.28 -9.48
N ASN A 297 9.69 6.44 -9.30
CA ASN A 297 9.37 7.37 -8.22
C ASN A 297 7.89 7.81 -8.30
N VAL A 298 7.42 8.13 -9.51
CA VAL A 298 6.01 8.46 -9.75
C VAL A 298 5.12 7.22 -9.64
N ALA A 299 5.58 6.05 -10.11
CA ALA A 299 4.85 4.79 -10.00
C ALA A 299 4.65 4.30 -8.55
N SER A 300 5.53 4.69 -7.63
CA SER A 300 5.49 4.32 -6.20
C SER A 300 4.89 5.40 -5.30
N LEU A 301 4.49 6.55 -5.87
CA LEU A 301 4.03 7.72 -5.10
C LEU A 301 2.76 7.47 -4.28
N LEU A 302 1.77 6.77 -4.84
CA LEU A 302 0.55 6.41 -4.10
C LEU A 302 0.83 5.29 -3.08
N ARG A 303 1.47 4.23 -3.57
CA ARG A 303 1.92 3.06 -2.82
C ARG A 303 3.00 2.37 -3.62
N ASP A 304 3.96 1.77 -2.93
CA ASP A 304 4.92 0.88 -3.58
C ASP A 304 4.18 -0.33 -4.21
N PRO A 305 4.19 -0.46 -5.55
CA PRO A 305 3.44 -1.50 -6.25
C PRO A 305 4.08 -2.89 -6.16
N ILE A 306 5.35 -2.97 -5.77
CA ILE A 306 6.10 -4.21 -5.60
C ILE A 306 5.85 -4.78 -4.21
N ILE A 307 5.87 -3.92 -3.18
CA ILE A 307 5.65 -4.31 -1.78
C ILE A 307 4.18 -4.63 -1.50
N THR A 308 3.28 -3.83 -2.04
CA THR A 308 1.85 -3.91 -1.73
C THR A 308 1.20 -5.12 -2.42
N PRO A 309 0.37 -5.93 -1.72
CA PRO A 309 -0.31 -7.06 -2.31
C PRO A 309 -1.19 -6.68 -3.50
N LEU A 310 -1.19 -7.52 -4.55
CA LEU A 310 -1.91 -7.24 -5.79
C LEU A 310 -3.41 -6.99 -5.59
N PHE A 311 -4.06 -7.74 -4.70
CA PHE A 311 -5.49 -7.54 -4.42
C PHE A 311 -5.78 -6.14 -3.87
N SER A 312 -4.88 -5.60 -3.05
CA SER A 312 -5.03 -4.27 -2.45
C SER A 312 -4.89 -3.20 -3.54
N ILE A 313 -3.90 -3.33 -4.41
CA ILE A 313 -3.69 -2.42 -5.55
C ILE A 313 -4.87 -2.44 -6.51
N ILE A 314 -5.43 -3.62 -6.83
CA ILE A 314 -6.62 -3.73 -7.68
C ILE A 314 -7.83 -3.06 -7.04
N ASN A 315 -8.06 -3.25 -5.73
CA ASN A 315 -9.16 -2.59 -5.01
C ASN A 315 -8.97 -1.07 -5.02
N LEU A 316 -7.75 -0.60 -4.78
CA LEU A 316 -7.39 0.83 -4.77
C LEU A 316 -7.60 1.45 -6.15
N PHE A 317 -7.09 0.81 -7.21
CA PHE A 317 -7.24 1.24 -8.60
C PHE A 317 -8.71 1.24 -9.05
N ALA A 318 -9.46 0.17 -8.75
CA ALA A 318 -10.88 0.08 -9.10
C ALA A 318 -11.71 1.14 -8.36
N GLY A 319 -11.39 1.37 -7.08
CA GLY A 319 -11.96 2.44 -6.26
C GLY A 319 -11.73 3.80 -6.88
N GLN A 320 -10.47 4.09 -7.22
CA GLN A 320 -10.09 5.34 -7.87
C GLN A 320 -10.82 5.49 -9.22
N LEU A 321 -10.79 4.50 -10.10
CA LEU A 321 -11.45 4.58 -11.40
C LEU A 321 -12.96 4.83 -11.28
N ILE A 322 -13.67 4.04 -10.46
CA ILE A 322 -15.14 4.07 -10.38
C ILE A 322 -15.62 5.32 -9.65
N LEU A 323 -15.06 5.61 -8.48
CA LEU A 323 -15.47 6.74 -7.66
C LEU A 323 -15.04 8.07 -8.28
N GLY A 324 -13.95 8.07 -9.03
CA GLY A 324 -13.43 9.22 -9.77
C GLY A 324 -14.36 9.76 -10.85
N MET A 325 -15.15 8.90 -11.50
CA MET A 325 -16.10 9.31 -12.54
C MET A 325 -17.18 10.28 -12.03
N ILE A 326 -17.38 10.34 -10.71
CA ILE A 326 -18.29 11.28 -10.07
C ILE A 326 -17.75 12.72 -10.16
N ILE A 327 -16.42 12.91 -10.14
CA ILE A 327 -15.79 14.25 -10.13
C ILE A 327 -16.09 15.02 -11.43
N PRO A 328 -15.84 14.49 -12.64
CA PRO A 328 -16.24 15.17 -13.87
C PRO A 328 -17.75 15.43 -13.92
N ALA A 329 -18.58 14.50 -13.44
CA ALA A 329 -20.03 14.67 -13.44
C ALA A 329 -20.47 15.88 -12.60
N LEU A 330 -19.93 16.05 -11.39
CA LEU A 330 -20.20 17.21 -10.53
C LEU A 330 -19.69 18.51 -11.17
N TRP A 331 -18.51 18.47 -11.77
CA TRP A 331 -17.88 19.65 -12.36
C TRP A 331 -18.57 20.14 -13.63
N TYR A 332 -19.02 19.22 -14.51
CA TYR A 332 -19.79 19.56 -15.70
C TYR A 332 -21.21 20.04 -15.36
N THR A 333 -21.85 19.45 -14.34
CA THR A 333 -23.17 19.90 -13.85
C THR A 333 -23.10 21.17 -13.02
N ASN A 334 -21.90 21.68 -12.72
CA ASN A 334 -21.66 22.84 -11.86
C ASN A 334 -22.30 22.71 -10.47
N THR A 335 -22.31 21.48 -9.93
CA THR A 335 -22.80 21.22 -8.57
C THR A 335 -21.87 21.93 -7.58
N TRP A 336 -22.41 22.63 -6.58
CA TRP A 336 -21.64 23.43 -5.61
C TRP A 336 -20.73 24.52 -6.22
N TYR A 337 -21.07 25.04 -7.40
CA TYR A 337 -20.29 26.06 -8.10
C TYR A 337 -18.87 25.61 -8.52
N THR A 338 -18.60 24.31 -8.54
CA THR A 338 -17.26 23.79 -8.82
C THR A 338 -16.78 24.08 -10.25
N GLY A 339 -17.68 24.37 -11.19
CA GLY A 339 -17.32 24.67 -12.58
C GLY A 339 -16.54 25.97 -12.76
N TYR A 340 -16.59 26.88 -11.78
CA TYR A 340 -15.79 28.11 -11.71
C TYR A 340 -14.39 27.90 -11.13
N LEU A 341 -14.11 26.69 -10.64
CA LEU A 341 -12.85 26.30 -10.01
C LEU A 341 -12.14 25.23 -10.86
N PRO A 342 -10.83 25.02 -10.66
CA PRO A 342 -10.13 23.89 -11.26
C PRO A 342 -10.82 22.57 -10.87
N ILE A 343 -10.86 21.59 -11.78
CA ILE A 343 -11.57 20.32 -11.54
C ILE A 343 -11.02 19.58 -10.31
N ASN A 344 -9.71 19.63 -10.12
CA ASN A 344 -9.00 18.94 -9.06
C ASN A 344 -7.89 19.83 -8.52
N ASP A 345 -8.11 20.36 -7.32
CA ASP A 345 -7.14 21.20 -6.63
C ASP A 345 -7.40 21.16 -5.11
N ASN A 346 -6.33 21.11 -4.32
CA ASN A 346 -6.42 21.05 -2.86
C ASN A 346 -6.63 22.43 -2.20
N GLY A 347 -6.58 23.51 -2.98
CA GLY A 347 -6.80 24.86 -2.50
C GLY A 347 -8.23 25.10 -2.05
N VAL A 348 -8.39 26.15 -1.25
CA VAL A 348 -9.67 26.70 -0.83
C VAL A 348 -9.84 28.04 -1.52
N TYR A 349 -11.04 28.30 -2.03
CA TYR A 349 -11.34 29.46 -2.86
C TYR A 349 -12.42 30.35 -2.24
N ASP A 350 -12.36 31.63 -2.56
CA ASP A 350 -13.43 32.59 -2.28
C ASP A 350 -14.49 32.59 -3.39
N ARG A 351 -15.57 33.37 -3.19
CA ARG A 351 -16.67 33.50 -4.14
C ARG A 351 -16.29 34.09 -5.51
N PHE A 352 -15.06 34.59 -5.65
CA PHE A 352 -14.51 35.14 -6.89
C PHE A 352 -13.57 34.16 -7.60
N GLY A 353 -13.36 32.96 -7.04
CA GLY A 353 -12.46 31.94 -7.60
C GLY A 353 -10.99 32.23 -7.33
N LYS A 354 -10.68 33.10 -6.36
CA LYS A 354 -9.31 33.37 -5.92
C LYS A 354 -8.98 32.56 -4.67
N PRO A 355 -7.70 32.29 -4.38
CA PRO A 355 -7.30 31.63 -3.14
C PRO A 355 -7.88 32.36 -1.91
N TYR A 356 -8.51 31.61 -1.01
CA TYR A 356 -9.22 32.16 0.14
C TYR A 356 -8.27 32.89 1.09
N ASN A 357 -8.57 34.16 1.39
CA ASN A 357 -7.71 34.97 2.27
C ASN A 357 -8.12 34.79 3.74
N VAL A 358 -7.43 33.88 4.41
CA VAL A 358 -7.68 33.56 5.84
C VAL A 358 -7.50 34.78 6.74
N SER A 359 -6.51 35.63 6.50
CA SER A 359 -6.23 36.80 7.34
C SER A 359 -7.36 37.82 7.38
N ARG A 360 -8.32 37.79 6.44
CA ARG A 360 -9.48 38.69 6.43
C ARG A 360 -10.58 38.29 7.40
N VAL A 361 -10.68 36.99 7.71
CA VAL A 361 -11.76 36.44 8.55
C VAL A 361 -11.28 36.04 9.94
N MET A 362 -9.97 36.17 10.20
CA MET A 362 -9.35 35.88 11.48
C MET A 362 -9.08 37.16 12.25
N ASP A 363 -9.43 37.21 13.52
CA ASP A 363 -9.01 38.29 14.41
C ASP A 363 -7.49 38.19 14.65
N PRO A 364 -6.70 39.24 14.33
CA PRO A 364 -5.25 39.21 14.50
C PRO A 364 -4.80 38.97 15.95
N LYS A 365 -5.60 39.41 16.94
CA LYS A 365 -5.25 39.34 18.37
C LYS A 365 -5.64 38.03 19.00
N THR A 366 -6.86 37.57 18.77
CA THR A 366 -7.38 36.35 19.42
C THR A 366 -7.16 35.10 18.59
N GLN A 367 -6.79 35.23 17.31
CA GLN A 367 -6.67 34.11 16.36
C GLN A 367 -7.95 33.25 16.33
N THR A 368 -9.11 33.89 16.50
CA THR A 368 -10.45 33.29 16.38
C THR A 368 -11.17 33.79 15.15
N LEU A 369 -12.20 33.07 14.70
CA LEU A 369 -13.04 33.52 13.59
C LEU A 369 -13.80 34.80 13.96
N ASN A 370 -13.69 35.82 13.11
CA ASN A 370 -14.57 36.98 13.14
C ASN A 370 -15.78 36.71 12.23
N VAL A 371 -16.92 36.40 12.84
CA VAL A 371 -18.17 36.03 12.16
C VAL A 371 -18.65 37.13 11.21
N THR A 372 -18.62 38.40 11.64
CA THR A 372 -19.08 39.52 10.82
C THR A 372 -18.20 39.72 9.59
N ALA A 373 -16.87 39.63 9.77
CA ALA A 373 -15.93 39.72 8.65
C ALA A 373 -16.07 38.54 7.67
N TYR A 374 -16.43 37.35 8.17
CA TYR A 374 -16.71 36.18 7.34
C TYR A 374 -17.99 36.37 6.50
N GLU A 375 -19.09 36.82 7.12
CA GLU A 375 -20.37 37.09 6.45
C GLU A 375 -20.27 38.24 5.42
N GLU A 376 -19.40 39.22 5.66
CA GLU A 376 -19.13 40.32 4.73
C GLU A 376 -18.18 39.93 3.58
N TYR A 377 -17.37 38.87 3.74
CA TYR A 377 -16.38 38.47 2.74
C TYR A 377 -16.90 37.40 1.78
N SER A 378 -16.91 36.14 2.21
CA SER A 378 -17.40 35.01 1.40
C SER A 378 -17.37 33.68 2.17
N PRO A 379 -18.27 32.75 1.82
CA PRO A 379 -18.11 31.33 2.16
C PRO A 379 -16.89 30.74 1.45
N THR A 380 -16.37 29.64 1.99
CA THR A 380 -15.31 28.87 1.34
C THR A 380 -15.87 27.93 0.29
N TYR A 381 -15.21 27.88 -0.88
CA TYR A 381 -15.50 26.95 -1.95
C TYR A 381 -14.34 25.99 -2.17
N LEU A 382 -14.68 24.74 -2.48
CA LEU A 382 -13.74 23.65 -2.75
C LEU A 382 -13.87 23.20 -4.20
N SER A 383 -12.77 22.73 -4.78
CA SER A 383 -12.80 22.06 -6.08
C SER A 383 -13.67 20.79 -6.03
N ALA A 384 -14.12 20.30 -7.19
CA ALA A 384 -14.93 19.09 -7.25
C ALA A 384 -14.18 17.87 -6.68
N GLY A 385 -12.87 17.74 -6.98
CA GLY A 385 -12.02 16.69 -6.44
C GLY A 385 -11.88 16.75 -4.91
N ASN A 386 -11.55 17.91 -4.37
CA ASN A 386 -11.33 18.10 -2.93
C ASN A 386 -12.64 17.94 -2.13
N GLY A 387 -13.76 18.50 -2.62
CA GLY A 387 -15.07 18.34 -1.98
C GLY A 387 -15.52 16.87 -1.91
N LEU A 388 -15.34 16.10 -2.99
CA LEU A 388 -15.70 14.69 -3.00
C LEU A 388 -14.75 13.82 -2.16
N GLN A 389 -13.48 14.18 -2.09
CA GLN A 389 -12.49 13.53 -1.23
C GLN A 389 -12.94 13.51 0.24
N TYR A 390 -13.46 14.62 0.78
CA TYR A 390 -14.03 14.65 2.13
C TYR A 390 -15.21 13.69 2.30
N GLY A 391 -16.09 13.59 1.29
CA GLY A 391 -17.17 12.60 1.28
C GLY A 391 -16.67 11.16 1.39
N PHE A 392 -15.59 10.82 0.68
CA PHE A 392 -14.98 9.50 0.78
C PHE A 392 -14.30 9.24 2.11
N PHE A 393 -13.73 10.25 2.78
CA PHE A 393 -13.17 10.10 4.13
C PHE A 393 -14.25 9.63 5.11
N PHE A 394 -15.43 10.26 5.12
CA PHE A 394 -16.54 9.89 6.01
C PHE A 394 -17.10 8.49 5.71
N ALA A 395 -17.25 8.16 4.42
CA ALA A 395 -17.66 6.82 4.02
C ALA A 395 -16.65 5.76 4.46
N MET A 396 -15.35 6.04 4.31
CA MET A 396 -14.26 5.14 4.65
C MET A 396 -14.18 4.86 6.14
N TYR A 397 -14.33 5.86 7.02
CA TYR A 397 -14.29 5.64 8.48
C TYR A 397 -15.41 4.72 8.96
N THR A 398 -16.62 4.90 8.42
CA THR A 398 -17.75 4.02 8.73
C THR A 398 -17.52 2.62 8.16
N ALA A 399 -17.07 2.54 6.91
CA ALA A 399 -16.75 1.27 6.26
C ALA A 399 -15.64 0.51 6.98
N LEU A 400 -14.66 1.21 7.56
CA LEU A 400 -13.56 0.62 8.32
C LEU A 400 -14.07 -0.15 9.53
N ILE A 401 -14.86 0.49 10.38
CA ILE A 401 -15.42 -0.15 11.59
C ILE A 401 -16.31 -1.34 11.19
N VAL A 402 -17.17 -1.15 10.20
CA VAL A 402 -18.09 -2.21 9.72
C VAL A 402 -17.31 -3.37 9.10
N HIS A 403 -16.31 -3.10 8.27
CA HIS A 403 -15.50 -4.12 7.63
C HIS A 403 -14.73 -4.93 8.67
N VAL A 404 -14.08 -4.27 9.62
CA VAL A 404 -13.34 -4.95 10.68
C VAL A 404 -14.29 -5.75 11.58
N GLY A 405 -15.43 -5.17 11.96
CA GLY A 405 -16.45 -5.82 12.77
C GLY A 405 -17.18 -6.98 12.08
N LEU A 406 -17.18 -7.07 10.75
CA LEU A 406 -17.78 -8.20 10.03
C LEU A 406 -16.76 -9.30 9.73
N TYR A 407 -15.59 -8.92 9.21
CA TYR A 407 -14.58 -9.87 8.73
C TYR A 407 -13.68 -10.40 9.84
N TYR A 408 -13.34 -9.57 10.84
CA TYR A 408 -12.36 -9.92 11.88
C TYR A 408 -12.97 -10.02 13.30
N HIS A 409 -14.27 -10.27 13.41
CA HIS A 409 -14.98 -10.29 14.69
C HIS A 409 -14.51 -11.40 15.64
N LYS A 410 -14.08 -12.55 15.11
CA LYS A 410 -13.63 -13.67 15.93
C LYS A 410 -12.29 -13.35 16.58
N GLU A 411 -11.41 -12.74 15.80
CA GLU A 411 -10.07 -12.31 16.15
C GLU A 411 -10.16 -11.18 17.18
N LEU A 412 -11.04 -10.20 16.96
CA LEU A 412 -11.36 -9.16 17.94
C LEU A 412 -11.87 -9.78 19.25
N ALA A 413 -12.85 -10.70 19.19
CA ALA A 413 -13.41 -11.32 20.38
C ALA A 413 -12.36 -12.15 21.15
N GLN A 414 -11.46 -12.84 20.45
CA GLN A 414 -10.34 -13.55 21.07
C GLN A 414 -9.35 -12.59 21.73
N GLY A 415 -8.95 -11.51 21.02
CA GLY A 415 -8.06 -10.48 21.56
C GLY A 415 -8.62 -9.81 22.82
N PHE A 416 -9.90 -9.39 22.79
CA PHE A 416 -10.56 -8.81 23.97
C PHE A 416 -10.69 -9.79 25.14
N ARG A 417 -11.03 -11.07 24.88
CA ARG A 417 -11.07 -12.11 25.92
C ARG A 417 -9.70 -12.39 26.52
N SER A 418 -8.65 -12.32 25.70
CA SER A 418 -7.25 -12.52 26.12
C SER A 418 -6.79 -11.41 27.07
N MET A 419 -7.01 -10.15 26.68
CA MET A 419 -6.74 -8.99 27.54
C MET A 419 -7.51 -9.07 28.86
N TRP A 420 -8.79 -9.44 28.82
CA TRP A 420 -9.62 -9.53 30.02
C TRP A 420 -9.18 -10.63 31.01
N LYS A 421 -8.69 -11.75 30.48
CA LYS A 421 -8.22 -12.87 31.31
C LYS A 421 -6.78 -12.71 31.79
N SER A 422 -6.08 -11.63 31.40
CA SER A 422 -4.64 -11.43 31.66
C SER A 422 -3.82 -12.67 31.29
N ALA A 423 -4.27 -13.42 30.28
CA ALA A 423 -3.51 -14.54 29.76
C ALA A 423 -2.38 -13.94 28.92
N SER A 424 -1.12 -14.30 29.19
CA SER A 424 -0.03 -13.94 28.29
C SER A 424 -0.36 -14.50 26.91
N GLY A 425 -0.31 -13.66 25.87
CA GLY A 425 -0.60 -14.09 24.49
C GLY A 425 0.24 -15.29 24.01
N ARG A 426 1.33 -15.61 24.74
CA ARG A 426 2.22 -16.77 24.55
C ARG A 426 1.57 -18.14 24.74
N ASP A 427 0.54 -18.24 25.57
CA ASP A 427 -0.14 -19.51 25.85
C ASP A 427 -1.27 -19.82 24.84
N GLN A 428 -1.71 -18.81 24.07
CA GLN A 428 -2.83 -18.93 23.13
C GLN A 428 -2.42 -19.31 21.71
N PHE A 429 -1.24 -18.90 21.26
CA PHE A 429 -0.76 -19.16 19.89
C PHE A 429 0.48 -20.06 19.92
N THR A 430 0.43 -21.18 19.21
CA THR A 430 1.50 -22.20 19.19
C THR A 430 2.36 -22.15 17.93
N ASP A 431 2.35 -21.04 17.19
CA ASP A 431 3.13 -20.87 15.97
C ASP A 431 4.64 -20.89 16.24
N LEU A 432 5.42 -21.25 15.22
CA LEU A 432 6.87 -21.43 15.33
C LEU A 432 7.56 -20.18 15.91
N HIS A 433 7.27 -19.00 15.34
CA HIS A 433 7.88 -17.76 15.82
C HIS A 433 7.52 -17.52 17.29
N ASN A 434 6.27 -17.73 17.72
CA ASN A 434 5.90 -17.59 19.12
C ASN A 434 6.56 -18.64 20.04
N ARG A 435 6.87 -19.85 19.54
CA ARG A 435 7.62 -20.87 20.31
C ARG A 435 9.07 -20.46 20.53
N LEU A 436 9.76 -20.02 19.48
CA LEU A 436 11.15 -19.49 19.55
C LEU A 436 11.24 -18.32 20.52
N MET A 437 10.14 -17.57 20.60
CA MET A 437 9.95 -16.38 21.41
C MET A 437 9.70 -16.61 22.91
N ARG A 438 9.27 -17.80 23.34
CA ARG A 438 8.90 -18.08 24.73
C ARG A 438 9.98 -17.79 25.77
N PRO A 439 11.28 -18.05 25.53
CA PRO A 439 12.35 -17.82 26.51
C PRO A 439 12.53 -16.36 26.92
N TYR A 440 12.05 -15.40 26.13
CA TYR A 440 12.35 -13.98 26.34
C TYR A 440 11.39 -13.30 27.32
N LYS A 441 11.94 -12.38 28.12
CA LYS A 441 11.17 -11.61 29.10
C LYS A 441 10.47 -10.44 28.40
N GLU A 442 9.14 -10.40 28.51
CA GLU A 442 8.33 -9.27 28.06
C GLU A 442 8.66 -7.97 28.81
N VAL A 443 8.28 -6.87 28.16
CA VAL A 443 8.29 -5.54 28.77
C VAL A 443 7.11 -5.48 29.75
N PRO A 444 7.36 -5.18 31.03
CA PRO A 444 6.29 -5.01 32.00
C PRO A 444 5.32 -3.88 31.57
N GLU A 445 4.02 -4.09 31.75
CA GLU A 445 3.00 -3.10 31.37
C GLU A 445 3.20 -1.73 32.04
N TRP A 446 3.78 -1.70 33.25
CA TRP A 446 4.04 -0.45 33.96
C TRP A 446 5.06 0.46 33.27
N TRP A 447 5.94 -0.06 32.40
CA TRP A 447 6.85 0.76 31.59
C TRP A 447 6.04 1.64 30.63
N TYR A 448 5.10 1.03 29.93
CA TYR A 448 4.17 1.74 29.04
C TYR A 448 3.29 2.71 29.80
N LEU A 449 2.77 2.31 30.96
CA LEU A 449 1.95 3.18 31.80
C LEU A 449 2.74 4.41 32.27
N THR A 450 4.01 4.25 32.64
CA THR A 450 4.86 5.37 33.09
C THR A 450 5.06 6.38 31.97
N ILE A 451 5.32 5.92 30.73
CA ILE A 451 5.45 6.78 29.56
C ILE A 451 4.14 7.49 29.25
N LEU A 452 3.02 6.77 29.30
CA LEU A 452 1.69 7.35 29.07
C LEU A 452 1.37 8.45 30.09
N LEU A 453 1.67 8.22 31.37
CA LEU A 453 1.46 9.21 32.42
C LEU A 453 2.39 10.42 32.24
N PHE A 454 3.64 10.20 31.85
CA PHE A 454 4.58 11.28 31.56
C PHE A 454 4.15 12.12 30.34
N SER A 455 3.75 11.48 29.24
CA SER A 455 3.28 12.17 28.03
C SER A 455 1.97 12.91 28.27
N LEU A 456 1.05 12.34 29.06
CA LEU A 456 -0.19 13.00 29.47
C LEU A 456 0.11 14.22 30.36
N ALA A 457 1.00 14.09 31.36
CA ALA A 457 1.34 15.18 32.26
C ALA A 457 2.00 16.36 31.51
N THR A 458 2.95 16.06 30.62
CA THR A 458 3.60 17.08 29.78
C THR A 458 2.62 17.72 28.79
N GLY A 459 1.72 16.94 28.19
CA GLY A 459 0.64 17.45 27.34
C GLY A 459 -0.31 18.39 28.10
N ILE A 460 -0.74 18.02 29.31
CA ILE A 460 -1.59 18.89 30.16
C ILE A 460 -0.84 20.17 30.54
N ALA A 461 0.42 20.06 30.99
CA ALA A 461 1.23 21.20 31.37
C ALA A 461 1.39 22.21 30.21
N PHE A 462 1.66 21.73 28.99
CA PHE A 462 1.76 22.57 27.81
C PHE A 462 0.45 23.30 27.49
N ASN A 463 -0.67 22.58 27.51
CA ASN A 463 -1.99 23.15 27.20
C ASN A 463 -2.48 24.16 28.25
N VAL A 464 -2.04 24.03 29.51
CA VAL A 464 -2.37 24.99 30.58
C VAL A 464 -1.44 26.20 30.55
N HIS A 465 -0.16 26.00 30.22
CA HIS A 465 0.83 27.08 30.26
C HIS A 465 0.68 28.04 29.07
N TYR A 466 0.42 27.52 27.87
CA TYR A 466 0.26 28.34 26.67
C TYR A 466 -1.22 28.62 26.40
N GLU A 467 -1.56 29.88 26.11
CA GLU A 467 -2.92 30.34 25.77
C GLU A 467 -3.35 29.87 24.37
N THR A 468 -3.49 28.57 24.20
CA THR A 468 -3.87 27.92 22.92
C THR A 468 -5.37 27.82 22.72
N GLY A 469 -6.16 28.11 23.76
CA GLY A 469 -7.61 27.95 23.76
C GLY A 469 -8.09 26.49 23.82
N TYR A 470 -7.18 25.53 24.00
CA TYR A 470 -7.43 24.09 24.05
C TYR A 470 -7.74 23.62 25.49
N PRO A 471 -8.98 23.17 25.78
CA PRO A 471 -9.32 22.73 27.12
C PRO A 471 -8.79 21.32 27.40
N VAL A 472 -8.38 21.07 28.65
CA VAL A 472 -7.79 19.78 29.07
C VAL A 472 -8.70 18.58 28.82
N TRP A 473 -10.02 18.73 28.93
CA TRP A 473 -10.95 17.63 28.64
C TRP A 473 -10.89 17.18 27.17
N ALA A 474 -10.58 18.08 26.23
CA ALA A 474 -10.51 17.76 24.81
C ALA A 474 -9.32 16.83 24.50
N LEU A 475 -8.26 16.87 25.30
CA LEU A 475 -7.13 15.94 25.23
C LEU A 475 -7.59 14.50 25.41
N PHE A 476 -8.40 14.26 26.45
CA PHE A 476 -8.92 12.92 26.74
C PHE A 476 -9.86 12.42 25.65
N VAL A 477 -10.67 13.30 25.05
CA VAL A 477 -11.53 12.94 23.92
C VAL A 477 -10.71 12.58 22.68
N ALA A 478 -9.66 13.34 22.38
CA ALA A 478 -8.74 13.04 21.27
C ALA A 478 -8.03 11.69 21.47
N LEU A 479 -7.55 11.40 22.69
CA LEU A 479 -6.92 10.13 23.04
C LEU A 479 -7.92 8.96 23.00
N ALA A 480 -9.16 9.15 23.46
CA ALA A 480 -10.20 8.13 23.38
C ALA A 480 -10.53 7.78 21.92
N MET A 481 -10.63 8.78 21.05
CA MET A 481 -10.80 8.57 19.61
C MET A 481 -9.63 7.78 19.03
N SER A 482 -8.38 8.14 19.37
CA SER A 482 -7.20 7.39 18.95
C SER A 482 -7.29 5.91 19.38
N ALA A 483 -7.60 5.64 20.65
CA ALA A 483 -7.72 4.28 21.17
C ALA A 483 -8.76 3.42 20.42
N ILE A 484 -9.88 4.02 20.01
CA ILE A 484 -10.93 3.32 19.25
C ILE A 484 -10.46 2.96 17.84
N PHE A 485 -9.77 3.88 17.16
CA PHE A 485 -9.40 3.70 15.75
C PHE A 485 -8.05 3.02 15.53
N VAL A 486 -7.16 2.95 16.54
CA VAL A 486 -5.87 2.24 16.43
C VAL A 486 -6.05 0.78 15.99
N ILE A 487 -7.00 0.04 16.59
CA ILE A 487 -7.20 -1.38 16.27
C ILE A 487 -7.71 -1.56 14.82
N PRO A 488 -8.84 -0.96 14.39
CA PRO A 488 -9.32 -1.13 13.02
C PRO A 488 -8.33 -0.66 11.96
N CYS A 489 -7.66 0.48 12.19
CA CYS A 489 -6.67 1.01 11.24
C CYS A 489 -5.45 0.10 11.15
N GLY A 490 -4.91 -0.34 12.29
CA GLY A 490 -3.77 -1.25 12.35
C GLY A 490 -4.06 -2.57 11.64
N MET A 491 -5.25 -3.17 11.83
CA MET A 491 -5.62 -4.43 11.18
C MET A 491 -5.70 -4.31 9.66
N VAL A 492 -6.34 -3.26 9.13
CA VAL A 492 -6.41 -3.05 7.68
C VAL A 492 -5.02 -2.77 7.12
N TYR A 493 -4.21 -1.94 7.78
CA TYR A 493 -2.85 -1.65 7.34
C TYR A 493 -1.97 -2.91 7.31
N ALA A 494 -2.05 -3.74 8.34
CA ALA A 494 -1.25 -4.96 8.48
C ALA A 494 -1.54 -6.03 7.40
N VAL A 495 -2.78 -6.09 6.87
CA VAL A 495 -3.20 -7.06 5.84
C VAL A 495 -3.06 -6.50 4.43
N THR A 496 -3.46 -5.25 4.23
CA THR A 496 -3.61 -4.64 2.89
C THR A 496 -2.43 -3.76 2.50
N ASN A 497 -1.52 -3.52 3.44
CA ASN A 497 -0.49 -2.50 3.34
C ASN A 497 -1.07 -1.12 3.01
N THR A 498 -2.34 -0.82 3.32
CA THR A 498 -3.02 0.46 3.07
C THR A 498 -3.42 1.11 4.39
N GLU A 499 -2.86 2.27 4.69
CA GLU A 499 -3.08 2.99 5.95
C GLU A 499 -4.25 3.94 5.80
N VAL A 500 -5.16 3.89 6.78
CA VAL A 500 -6.33 4.74 6.82
C VAL A 500 -6.07 5.92 7.74
N THR A 501 -5.96 7.13 7.18
CA THR A 501 -5.57 8.33 7.95
C THR A 501 -6.76 8.92 8.70
N MET A 502 -6.62 9.14 10.01
CA MET A 502 -7.66 9.75 10.88
C MET A 502 -7.66 11.29 10.88
N ASN A 503 -6.90 11.90 9.97
CA ASN A 503 -6.66 13.33 9.91
C ASN A 503 -7.99 14.12 9.85
N VAL A 504 -8.83 13.84 8.85
CA VAL A 504 -10.10 14.56 8.64
C VAL A 504 -11.12 14.28 9.75
N LEU A 505 -11.18 13.05 10.26
CA LEU A 505 -12.08 12.72 11.37
C LEU A 505 -11.75 13.52 12.63
N ALA A 506 -10.47 13.64 12.94
CA ALA A 506 -10.00 14.39 14.10
C ALA A 506 -10.31 15.88 13.96
N GLU A 507 -10.12 16.46 12.76
CA GLU A 507 -10.49 17.84 12.47
C GLU A 507 -12.01 18.07 12.57
N LEU A 508 -12.83 17.15 12.06
CA LEU A 508 -14.28 17.24 12.12
C LEU A 508 -14.76 17.26 13.57
N ILE A 509 -14.33 16.28 14.37
CA ILE A 509 -14.73 16.16 15.78
C ILE A 509 -14.19 17.35 16.58
N GLY A 510 -12.93 17.71 16.39
CA GLY A 510 -12.32 18.89 17.02
C GLY A 510 -13.07 20.17 16.66
N GLY A 511 -13.47 20.33 15.41
CA GLY A 511 -14.25 21.47 14.92
C GLY A 511 -15.63 21.62 15.55
N TYR A 512 -16.36 20.51 15.73
CA TYR A 512 -17.64 20.54 16.45
C TYR A 512 -17.48 20.80 17.95
N LEU A 513 -16.39 20.30 18.55
CA LEU A 513 -16.14 20.44 19.99
C LEU A 513 -15.56 21.81 20.38
N LEU A 514 -14.79 22.43 19.49
CA LEU A 514 -14.04 23.66 19.72
C LEU A 514 -14.26 24.66 18.56
N PRO A 515 -15.51 25.10 18.32
CA PRO A 515 -15.83 25.97 17.20
C PRO A 515 -15.15 27.35 17.34
N GLY A 516 -14.76 27.93 16.21
CA GLY A 516 -14.13 29.25 16.13
C GLY A 516 -12.66 29.31 16.56
N LYS A 517 -12.05 28.17 16.91
CA LYS A 517 -10.68 28.09 17.48
C LYS A 517 -9.76 27.19 16.64
N PRO A 518 -9.16 27.67 15.55
CA PRO A 518 -8.36 26.85 14.65
C PRO A 518 -7.13 26.21 15.31
N ILE A 519 -6.41 26.95 16.16
CA ILE A 519 -5.23 26.43 16.89
C ILE A 519 -5.61 25.25 17.79
N ALA A 520 -6.73 25.38 18.51
CA ALA A 520 -7.23 24.32 19.39
C ALA A 520 -7.62 23.06 18.59
N VAL A 521 -8.18 23.22 17.39
CA VAL A 521 -8.49 22.09 16.49
C VAL A 521 -7.23 21.46 15.90
N MET A 522 -6.19 22.24 15.57
CA MET A 522 -4.89 21.70 15.17
C MET A 522 -4.27 20.83 16.27
N LEU A 523 -4.39 21.26 17.53
CA LEU A 523 -3.94 20.47 18.69
C LEU A 523 -4.78 19.20 18.87
N PHE A 524 -6.11 19.29 18.76
CA PHE A 524 -7.00 18.13 18.80
C PHE A 524 -6.62 17.09 17.75
N LYS A 525 -6.41 17.54 16.52
CA LYS A 525 -5.94 16.72 15.40
C LYS A 525 -4.60 16.09 15.72
N SER A 526 -3.63 16.86 16.20
CA SER A 526 -2.29 16.35 16.53
C SER A 526 -2.37 15.23 17.56
N TYR A 527 -3.10 15.43 18.66
CA TYR A 527 -3.27 14.41 19.69
C TYR A 527 -4.06 13.17 19.21
N GLY A 528 -5.07 13.34 18.36
CA GLY A 528 -5.90 12.21 17.89
C GLY A 528 -5.26 11.41 16.75
N PHE A 529 -4.81 12.10 15.70
CA PHE A 529 -4.26 11.48 14.50
C PHE A 529 -2.82 11.00 14.69
N VAL A 530 -1.92 11.85 15.21
CA VAL A 530 -0.49 11.49 15.31
C VAL A 530 -0.28 10.36 16.30
N SER A 531 -1.00 10.36 17.43
CA SER A 531 -0.95 9.25 18.39
C SER A 531 -1.36 7.92 17.75
N THR A 532 -2.38 7.94 16.88
CA THR A 532 -2.83 6.74 16.15
C THR A 532 -1.76 6.25 15.18
N ALA A 533 -1.18 7.16 14.37
CA ALA A 533 -0.13 6.82 13.41
C ALA A 533 1.13 6.27 14.11
N GLN A 534 1.55 6.91 15.21
CA GLN A 534 2.69 6.44 16.01
C GLN A 534 2.43 5.09 16.68
N ALA A 535 1.21 4.83 17.16
CA ALA A 535 0.85 3.53 17.71
C ALA A 535 0.89 2.42 16.65
N ILE A 536 0.45 2.70 15.42
CA ILE A 536 0.53 1.76 14.29
C ILE A 536 2.00 1.53 13.89
N GLY A 537 2.81 2.59 13.80
CA GLY A 537 4.25 2.48 13.54
C GLY A 537 4.97 1.65 14.60
N TYR A 538 4.67 1.89 15.87
CA TYR A 538 5.18 1.10 16.99
C TYR A 538 4.79 -0.38 16.85
N ALA A 539 3.55 -0.69 16.47
CA ALA A 539 3.11 -2.06 16.22
C ALA A 539 3.83 -2.71 15.01
N ALA A 540 4.14 -1.94 13.96
CA ALA A 540 4.91 -2.39 12.81
C ALA A 540 6.34 -2.79 13.20
N ASP A 541 6.98 -1.99 14.05
CA ASP A 541 8.33 -2.25 14.56
C ASP A 541 8.35 -3.47 15.49
N LEU A 542 7.35 -3.61 16.36
CA LEU A 542 7.17 -4.81 17.18
C LEU A 542 7.07 -6.07 16.29
N LYS A 543 6.42 -5.95 15.13
CA LYS A 543 6.36 -7.03 14.14
C LYS A 543 7.71 -7.31 13.48
N ILE A 544 8.50 -6.28 13.15
CA ILE A 544 9.87 -6.46 12.64
C ILE A 544 10.71 -7.20 13.69
N GLY A 545 10.67 -6.78 14.95
CA GLY A 545 11.35 -7.46 16.04
C GLY A 545 10.88 -8.90 16.23
N HIS A 546 9.64 -9.22 15.88
CA HIS A 546 9.13 -10.58 15.90
C HIS A 546 9.71 -11.46 14.79
N TYR A 547 9.79 -10.94 13.56
CA TYR A 547 10.34 -11.68 12.43
C TYR A 547 11.86 -11.78 12.44
N ALA A 548 12.53 -10.72 12.90
CA ALA A 548 13.98 -10.65 13.00
C ALA A 548 14.51 -11.32 14.27
N HIS A 549 13.59 -11.74 15.15
CA HIS A 549 13.93 -12.21 16.46
C HIS A 549 14.81 -11.17 17.21
N ILE A 550 14.22 -10.05 17.69
CA ILE A 550 14.87 -9.02 18.55
C ILE A 550 14.11 -8.69 19.85
N GLY A 551 14.78 -8.66 21.00
CA GLY A 551 14.22 -8.82 22.35
C GLY A 551 13.30 -7.71 22.80
N PRO A 552 12.22 -7.98 23.58
CA PRO A 552 11.20 -6.98 23.90
C PRO A 552 11.75 -5.73 24.54
N ARG A 553 12.61 -5.93 25.53
CA ARG A 553 13.17 -4.85 26.31
C ARG A 553 14.18 -4.05 25.48
N HIS A 554 14.96 -4.72 24.65
CA HIS A 554 15.95 -4.08 23.78
C HIS A 554 15.26 -3.25 22.69
N LEU A 555 14.24 -3.80 22.05
CA LEU A 555 13.44 -3.11 21.05
C LEU A 555 12.75 -1.87 21.66
N PHE A 556 12.14 -2.03 22.83
CA PHE A 556 11.55 -0.91 23.56
C PHE A 556 12.58 0.19 23.84
N PHE A 557 13.76 -0.14 24.38
CA PHE A 557 14.80 0.86 24.62
C PHE A 557 15.29 1.53 23.33
N ALA A 558 15.49 0.75 22.26
CA ALA A 558 15.92 1.27 20.96
C ALA A 558 14.89 2.28 20.41
N GLN A 559 13.61 1.96 20.47
CA GLN A 559 12.53 2.84 20.04
C GLN A 559 12.44 4.09 20.92
N MET A 560 12.51 3.95 22.25
CA MET A 560 12.43 5.09 23.17
C MET A 560 13.59 6.07 22.98
N VAL A 561 14.82 5.57 22.83
CA VAL A 561 15.99 6.41 22.57
C VAL A 561 15.85 7.10 21.21
N ALA A 562 15.46 6.39 20.16
CA ALA A 562 15.25 6.96 18.84
C ALA A 562 14.17 8.04 18.84
N SER A 563 13.03 7.80 19.50
CA SER A 563 11.94 8.78 19.64
C SER A 563 12.40 10.03 20.39
N LEU A 564 13.12 9.89 21.51
CA LEU A 564 13.65 11.03 22.26
C LEU A 564 14.59 11.88 21.41
N VAL A 565 15.55 11.24 20.72
CA VAL A 565 16.50 11.95 19.83
C VAL A 565 15.75 12.63 18.69
N ALA A 566 14.80 11.94 18.05
CA ALA A 566 14.02 12.50 16.95
C ALA A 566 13.19 13.73 17.38
N CYS A 567 12.63 13.74 18.60
CA CYS A 567 11.91 14.90 19.13
C CYS A 567 12.81 16.14 19.22
N PHE A 568 14.01 16.03 19.78
CA PHE A 568 14.93 17.17 19.92
C PHE A 568 15.53 17.61 18.59
N VAL A 569 15.96 16.66 17.76
CA VAL A 569 16.54 16.96 16.44
C VAL A 569 15.50 17.60 15.53
N GLY A 570 14.28 17.05 15.47
CA GLY A 570 13.20 17.60 14.65
C GLY A 570 12.85 19.05 15.01
N VAL A 571 12.68 19.33 16.32
CA VAL A 571 12.42 20.70 16.81
C VAL A 571 13.62 21.61 16.57
N GLY A 572 14.85 21.12 16.80
CA GLY A 572 16.07 21.88 16.60
C GLY A 572 16.27 22.29 15.14
N VAL A 573 16.05 21.37 14.19
CA VAL A 573 16.14 21.66 12.75
C VAL A 573 15.06 22.66 12.33
N LEU A 574 13.82 22.49 12.80
CA LEU A 574 12.74 23.44 12.51
C LEU A 574 13.04 24.84 13.06
N SER A 575 13.54 24.92 14.29
CA SER A 575 13.95 26.19 14.90
C SER A 575 15.09 26.86 14.12
N TRP A 576 16.07 26.06 13.68
CA TRP A 576 17.16 26.55 12.83
C TRP A 576 16.65 27.06 11.48
N GLN A 577 15.71 26.37 10.84
CA GLN A 577 15.11 26.78 9.57
C GLN A 577 14.41 28.14 9.71
N ILE A 578 13.58 28.31 10.73
CA ILE A 578 12.83 29.56 10.95
C ILE A 578 13.77 30.75 11.25
N THR A 579 14.87 30.51 11.96
CA THR A 579 15.78 31.59 12.38
C THR A 579 16.82 31.98 11.33
N ASN A 580 17.26 31.04 10.48
CA ASN A 580 18.35 31.29 9.52
C ASN A 580 17.89 31.43 8.06
N LEU A 581 16.68 30.98 7.72
CA LEU A 581 16.13 31.15 6.37
C LEU A 581 15.25 32.39 6.33
N SER A 582 15.70 33.43 5.62
CA SER A 582 14.85 34.58 5.31
C SER A 582 13.71 34.16 4.39
N ASP A 583 12.53 34.74 4.59
CA ASP A 583 11.31 34.48 3.82
C ASP A 583 10.92 32.98 3.80
N PHE A 584 11.15 32.28 4.92
CA PHE A 584 10.81 30.87 5.06
C PHE A 584 9.31 30.63 4.81
N CYS A 585 8.98 29.60 4.02
CA CYS A 585 7.64 29.26 3.56
C CYS A 585 6.99 30.21 2.53
N GLU A 586 7.65 31.31 2.12
CA GLU A 586 7.16 32.19 1.04
C GLU A 586 7.33 31.54 -0.35
N PRO A 587 6.41 31.74 -1.31
CA PRO A 587 6.53 31.19 -2.67
C PRO A 587 7.81 31.60 -3.41
N ASN A 588 8.34 32.78 -3.08
CA ASN A 588 9.51 33.39 -3.73
C ASN A 588 10.82 33.15 -2.95
N GLN A 589 10.83 32.24 -1.98
CA GLN A 589 12.04 31.94 -1.20
C GLN A 589 13.16 31.42 -2.12
N VAL A 590 14.35 32.02 -2.02
CA VAL A 590 15.49 31.77 -2.93
C VAL A 590 15.87 30.29 -3.04
N ASN A 591 15.79 29.55 -1.93
CA ASN A 591 16.13 28.13 -1.85
C ASN A 591 14.91 27.21 -2.02
N ARG A 592 13.76 27.74 -2.45
CA ARG A 592 12.50 27.01 -2.70
C ARG A 592 11.95 26.23 -1.50
N PHE A 593 12.25 26.68 -0.27
CA PHE A 593 11.57 26.19 0.94
C PHE A 593 10.15 26.76 1.05
N THR A 594 9.33 26.47 0.04
CA THR A 594 7.89 26.73 0.04
C THR A 594 7.24 25.62 0.87
N CYS A 595 6.35 25.94 1.80
CA CYS A 595 5.84 25.00 2.81
C CYS A 595 4.40 24.52 2.47
N PRO A 596 4.16 23.82 1.35
CA PRO A 596 2.81 23.51 0.89
C PRO A 596 2.07 22.61 1.88
N GLY A 597 2.74 21.60 2.45
CA GLY A 597 2.13 20.69 3.42
C GLY A 597 1.63 21.41 4.68
N TYR A 598 2.45 22.32 5.24
CA TYR A 598 2.07 23.10 6.41
C TYR A 598 0.96 24.11 6.10
N ARG A 599 0.96 24.71 4.89
CA ARG A 599 -0.11 25.59 4.43
C ARG A 599 -1.44 24.85 4.31
N THR A 600 -1.45 23.64 3.75
CA THR A 600 -2.64 22.78 3.68
C THR A 600 -3.11 22.39 5.07
N TYR A 601 -2.19 22.01 5.97
CA TYR A 601 -2.51 21.65 7.35
C TYR A 601 -3.18 22.80 8.11
N TYR A 602 -2.64 24.01 7.98
CA TYR A 602 -3.22 25.21 8.59
C TYR A 602 -4.57 25.59 7.95
N THR A 603 -4.65 25.61 6.62
CA THR A 603 -5.89 25.96 5.91
C THR A 603 -7.03 24.99 6.25
N ALA A 604 -6.74 23.70 6.38
CA ALA A 604 -7.73 22.70 6.82
C ALA A 604 -8.27 23.02 8.23
N SER A 605 -7.41 23.45 9.16
CA SER A 605 -7.86 23.86 10.50
C SER A 605 -8.73 25.11 10.52
N VAL A 606 -8.60 26.00 9.53
CA VAL A 606 -9.47 27.17 9.37
C VAL A 606 -10.85 26.71 8.89
N ILE A 607 -10.91 25.80 7.91
CA ILE A 607 -12.17 25.23 7.42
C ILE A 607 -12.91 24.52 8.56
N TRP A 608 -12.24 23.58 9.23
CA TRP A 608 -12.91 22.71 10.19
C TRP A 608 -12.99 23.31 11.58
N GLY A 609 -12.03 24.13 12.00
CA GLY A 609 -11.96 24.69 13.34
C GLY A 609 -12.41 26.14 13.47
N ALA A 610 -12.13 27.00 12.49
CA ALA A 610 -12.58 28.39 12.53
C ALA A 610 -14.02 28.51 12.02
N ILE A 611 -14.29 28.06 10.78
CA ILE A 611 -15.62 28.10 10.15
C ILE A 611 -16.54 27.04 10.76
N GLY A 612 -16.01 25.84 11.02
CA GLY A 612 -16.74 24.78 11.69
C GLY A 612 -17.52 23.88 10.71
N PRO A 613 -17.61 22.56 10.96
CA PRO A 613 -18.25 21.63 10.03
C PRO A 613 -19.74 21.83 9.78
N ALA A 614 -20.48 22.44 10.73
CA ALA A 614 -21.90 22.78 10.57
C ALA A 614 -22.18 23.73 9.39
N GLN A 615 -21.20 24.56 9.05
CA GLN A 615 -21.22 25.53 7.95
C GLN A 615 -20.84 24.92 6.59
N VAL A 616 -20.09 23.81 6.59
CA VAL A 616 -19.41 23.28 5.39
C VAL A 616 -20.16 22.10 4.76
N PHE A 617 -20.86 21.26 5.54
CA PHE A 617 -21.55 20.09 4.97
C PHE A 617 -22.85 19.68 5.69
N ILE A 618 -23.89 19.37 4.90
CA ILE A 618 -25.14 18.73 5.35
C ILE A 618 -25.42 17.51 4.45
N TYR A 619 -24.96 16.31 4.83
CA TYR A 619 -25.44 15.06 4.21
C TYR A 619 -25.43 13.88 5.18
N GLU A 620 -26.55 13.16 5.23
CA GLU A 620 -26.72 11.87 5.91
C GLU A 620 -26.09 10.74 5.09
N SER A 621 -25.37 9.83 5.74
CA SER A 621 -24.91 8.59 5.12
C SER A 621 -25.87 7.44 5.44
N THR A 622 -26.22 6.67 4.42
CA THR A 622 -27.01 5.43 4.55
C THR A 622 -26.09 4.22 4.37
N LEU A 623 -26.23 3.26 5.28
CA LEU A 623 -25.44 2.05 5.35
C LEU A 623 -25.79 1.07 4.21
N LEU A 624 -24.80 0.63 3.45
CA LEU A 624 -24.95 -0.49 2.52
C LEU A 624 -25.07 -1.81 3.31
N LYS A 625 -26.20 -2.48 3.14
CA LYS A 625 -26.45 -3.83 3.69
C LYS A 625 -25.77 -4.90 2.82
N ARG A 626 -25.35 -5.95 3.53
CA ARG A 626 -24.69 -7.19 3.09
C ARG A 626 -25.37 -7.87 1.89
N GLY A 627 -24.59 -8.35 0.91
CA GLY A 627 -25.16 -9.16 -0.17
C GLY A 627 -24.20 -10.01 -1.02
N GLY A 628 -23.83 -11.21 -0.57
CA GLY A 628 -23.42 -12.32 -1.46
C GLY A 628 -21.93 -12.68 -1.56
N THR A 629 -21.65 -13.85 -2.15
CA THR A 629 -20.33 -14.53 -2.22
C THR A 629 -19.25 -13.75 -2.99
N PHE A 630 -19.64 -12.74 -3.78
CA PHE A 630 -18.76 -11.83 -4.53
C PHE A 630 -17.98 -10.85 -3.63
N TRP A 631 -18.52 -10.47 -2.48
CA TRP A 631 -17.92 -9.48 -1.59
C TRP A 631 -16.67 -9.96 -0.85
N LYS A 632 -16.31 -11.26 -0.95
CA LYS A 632 -15.13 -11.83 -0.29
C LYS A 632 -13.80 -11.20 -0.75
N TYR A 633 -13.75 -10.68 -1.98
CA TYR A 633 -12.54 -10.10 -2.58
C TYR A 633 -12.51 -8.57 -2.60
N ILE A 634 -13.61 -7.92 -2.18
CA ILE A 634 -13.71 -6.46 -2.14
C ILE A 634 -13.42 -6.00 -0.70
N ASN A 635 -12.27 -5.34 -0.54
CA ASN A 635 -11.96 -4.65 0.70
C ASN A 635 -12.54 -3.23 0.60
N VAL A 636 -13.75 -3.03 1.12
CA VAL A 636 -14.52 -1.78 1.00
C VAL A 636 -13.73 -0.57 1.53
N PRO A 637 -13.06 -0.63 2.69
CA PRO A 637 -12.16 0.45 3.12
C PRO A 637 -11.08 0.80 2.08
N VAL A 638 -10.36 -0.20 1.55
CA VAL A 638 -9.30 0.03 0.54
C VAL A 638 -9.87 0.57 -0.77
N PHE A 639 -11.05 0.12 -1.18
CA PHE A 639 -11.75 0.66 -2.34
C PHE A 639 -12.09 2.14 -2.16
N LEU A 640 -12.57 2.54 -0.98
CA LEU A 640 -12.85 3.96 -0.68
C LEU A 640 -11.58 4.81 -0.58
N VAL A 641 -10.45 4.23 -0.13
CA VAL A 641 -9.14 4.89 -0.21
C VAL A 641 -8.77 5.22 -1.66
N GLY A 642 -9.17 4.40 -2.64
CA GLY A 642 -9.03 4.75 -4.05
C GLY A 642 -9.71 6.08 -4.42
N GLY A 643 -10.91 6.33 -3.88
CA GLY A 643 -11.58 7.62 -4.03
C GLY A 643 -10.82 8.79 -3.40
N LEU A 644 -10.08 8.55 -2.31
CA LEU A 644 -9.28 9.57 -1.63
C LEU A 644 -8.06 10.03 -2.42
N ASN A 645 -7.52 9.18 -3.28
CA ASN A 645 -6.33 9.48 -4.08
C ASN A 645 -6.60 10.39 -5.28
N TRP A 646 -7.82 10.93 -5.41
CA TRP A 646 -8.15 11.90 -6.46
C TRP A 646 -7.77 13.33 -6.16
N SER A 647 -7.37 13.69 -4.93
CA SER A 647 -6.89 15.05 -4.63
C SER A 647 -5.78 14.94 -3.59
N PRO A 648 -4.56 15.48 -3.82
CA PRO A 648 -4.11 16.25 -4.98
C PRO A 648 -3.77 15.41 -6.22
N TYR A 649 -3.73 14.09 -6.11
CA TYR A 649 -3.31 13.21 -7.21
C TYR A 649 -4.46 12.95 -8.19
N ASN A 650 -4.29 12.03 -9.12
CA ASN A 650 -5.31 11.66 -10.10
C ASN A 650 -5.02 10.25 -10.64
N MET A 651 -5.82 9.79 -11.61
CA MET A 651 -5.68 8.44 -12.17
C MET A 651 -4.32 8.20 -12.85
N SER A 652 -3.65 9.27 -13.32
CA SER A 652 -2.29 9.21 -13.87
C SER A 652 -1.26 8.71 -12.84
N TYR A 653 -1.51 8.76 -11.54
CA TYR A 653 -0.62 8.13 -10.55
C TYR A 653 -1.00 6.66 -10.26
N ALA A 654 -2.21 6.24 -10.63
CA ALA A 654 -2.73 4.90 -10.36
C ALA A 654 -2.38 3.87 -11.45
N PHE A 655 -2.37 4.28 -12.72
CA PHE A 655 -1.98 3.42 -13.85
C PHE A 655 -0.57 2.82 -13.73
N PRO A 656 0.50 3.62 -13.49
CA PRO A 656 1.85 3.08 -13.44
C PRO A 656 2.03 2.13 -12.23
N MET A 657 1.40 2.47 -11.09
CA MET A 657 1.32 1.58 -9.92
C MET A 657 0.68 0.23 -10.30
N LEU A 658 -0.47 0.25 -11.00
CA LEU A 658 -1.15 -0.98 -11.43
C LEU A 658 -0.28 -1.81 -12.39
N TYR A 659 0.39 -1.18 -13.36
CA TYR A 659 1.20 -1.91 -14.35
C TYR A 659 2.38 -2.62 -13.71
N VAL A 660 3.13 -1.92 -12.85
CA VAL A 660 4.25 -2.54 -12.11
C VAL A 660 3.73 -3.66 -11.21
N ALA A 661 2.59 -3.48 -10.56
CA ALA A 661 1.98 -4.51 -9.72
C ALA A 661 1.53 -5.74 -10.51
N LEU A 662 0.86 -5.55 -11.64
CA LEU A 662 0.43 -6.65 -12.51
C LEU A 662 1.62 -7.39 -13.09
N PHE A 663 2.70 -6.69 -13.41
CA PHE A 663 3.92 -7.30 -13.91
C PHE A 663 4.64 -8.09 -12.80
N VAL A 664 4.99 -7.45 -11.68
CA VAL A 664 5.78 -8.10 -10.62
C VAL A 664 4.93 -9.06 -9.80
N ASN A 665 3.82 -8.60 -9.24
CA ASN A 665 2.99 -9.40 -8.34
C ASN A 665 1.94 -10.28 -9.05
N GLY A 666 1.69 -10.04 -10.34
CA GLY A 666 0.82 -10.87 -11.18
C GLY A 666 1.60 -11.84 -12.07
N TYR A 667 2.36 -11.32 -13.03
CA TYR A 667 3.05 -12.11 -14.05
C TYR A 667 4.29 -12.83 -13.50
N LEU A 668 5.25 -12.12 -12.89
CA LEU A 668 6.46 -12.74 -12.35
C LEU A 668 6.13 -13.71 -11.21
N ARG A 669 5.14 -13.39 -10.36
CA ARG A 669 4.66 -14.32 -9.33
C ARG A 669 4.16 -15.65 -9.92
N ARG A 670 3.48 -15.63 -11.07
CA ARG A 670 2.89 -16.84 -11.68
C ARG A 670 3.88 -17.62 -12.55
N CYS A 671 4.64 -16.93 -13.41
CA CYS A 671 5.55 -17.58 -14.37
C CYS A 671 6.99 -17.75 -13.86
N TYR A 672 7.43 -16.93 -12.90
CA TYR A 672 8.80 -16.91 -12.38
C TYR A 672 8.81 -16.81 -10.86
N PHE A 673 8.02 -17.67 -10.20
CA PHE A 673 7.84 -17.62 -8.75
C PHE A 673 9.17 -17.68 -7.96
N PRO A 674 10.16 -18.54 -8.29
CA PRO A 674 11.46 -18.53 -7.62
C PRO A 674 12.17 -17.17 -7.69
N TRP A 675 12.17 -16.53 -8.86
CA TRP A 675 12.76 -15.20 -9.02
C TRP A 675 12.00 -14.15 -8.20
N TRP A 676 10.67 -14.16 -8.28
CA TRP A 676 9.81 -13.23 -7.53
C TRP A 676 10.04 -13.38 -6.01
N SER A 677 10.03 -14.62 -5.54
CA SER A 677 10.27 -15.01 -4.16
C SER A 677 11.61 -14.50 -3.63
N LYS A 678 12.69 -14.66 -4.42
CA LYS A 678 14.05 -14.31 -4.04
C LYS A 678 14.37 -12.81 -4.12
N TYR A 679 13.92 -12.12 -5.18
CA TYR A 679 14.40 -10.78 -5.51
C TYR A 679 13.39 -9.64 -5.36
N ARG A 680 12.07 -9.88 -5.29
CA ARG A 680 11.10 -8.76 -5.34
C ARG A 680 11.28 -7.73 -4.22
N TRP A 681 11.57 -8.19 -2.99
CA TRP A 681 11.77 -7.30 -1.84
C TRP A 681 13.07 -6.52 -1.98
N VAL A 682 14.11 -7.18 -2.50
CA VAL A 682 15.40 -6.58 -2.81
C VAL A 682 15.26 -5.53 -3.92
N LEU A 683 14.44 -5.81 -4.94
CA LEU A 683 14.12 -4.89 -6.02
C LEU A 683 13.45 -3.62 -5.46
N ALA A 684 12.35 -3.75 -4.71
CA ALA A 684 11.65 -2.61 -4.14
C ALA A 684 12.57 -1.74 -3.25
N THR A 685 13.30 -2.38 -2.33
CA THR A 685 14.19 -1.67 -1.39
C THR A 685 15.38 -1.02 -2.09
N SER A 686 15.94 -1.65 -3.14
CA SER A 686 16.99 -1.04 -3.95
C SER A 686 16.50 0.20 -4.70
N LEU A 687 15.30 0.17 -5.28
CA LEU A 687 14.71 1.32 -5.97
C LEU A 687 14.45 2.48 -4.99
N ALA A 688 13.85 2.19 -3.83
CA ALA A 688 13.61 3.19 -2.79
C ALA A 688 14.91 3.80 -2.22
N ALA A 689 15.93 2.97 -1.95
CA ALA A 689 17.23 3.44 -1.50
C ALA A 689 17.92 4.31 -2.55
N SER A 690 17.77 3.97 -3.84
CA SER A 690 18.30 4.77 -4.95
C SER A 690 17.72 6.17 -4.95
N ILE A 691 16.39 6.30 -4.89
CA ILE A 691 15.69 7.59 -4.88
C ILE A 691 16.17 8.43 -3.70
N ALA A 692 16.27 7.83 -2.51
CA ALA A 692 16.70 8.56 -1.31
C ALA A 692 18.14 9.09 -1.43
N VAL A 693 19.10 8.24 -1.80
CA VAL A 693 20.52 8.64 -1.84
C VAL A 693 20.82 9.53 -3.05
N PHE A 694 20.39 9.14 -4.25
CA PHE A 694 20.62 9.94 -5.45
C PHE A 694 19.79 11.21 -5.45
N GLY A 695 18.61 11.25 -4.82
CA GLY A 695 17.83 12.46 -4.60
C GLY A 695 18.55 13.51 -3.77
N VAL A 696 19.26 13.10 -2.71
CA VAL A 696 20.09 14.02 -1.91
C VAL A 696 21.29 14.52 -2.71
N ILE A 697 21.99 13.62 -3.42
CA ILE A 697 23.13 13.98 -4.28
C ILE A 697 22.67 14.98 -5.34
N TRP A 698 21.54 14.70 -6.00
CA TRP A 698 20.91 15.55 -6.99
C TRP A 698 20.52 16.93 -6.43
N PHE A 699 19.90 16.96 -5.25
CA PHE A 699 19.50 18.20 -4.59
C PHE A 699 20.69 19.16 -4.43
N PHE A 700 21.79 18.68 -3.87
CA PHE A 700 22.99 19.50 -3.64
C PHE A 700 23.79 19.78 -4.92
N ALA A 701 23.76 18.88 -5.90
CA ALA A 701 24.51 19.06 -7.14
C ALA A 701 23.89 20.13 -8.05
N ILE A 702 22.56 20.12 -8.24
CA ILE A 702 21.91 20.86 -9.34
C ILE A 702 20.72 21.71 -8.88
N LEU A 703 19.78 21.17 -8.08
CA LEU A 703 18.61 21.93 -7.61
C LEU A 703 19.03 23.15 -6.77
N TYR A 704 19.99 22.97 -5.87
CA TYR A 704 20.49 24.04 -5.00
C TYR A 704 21.11 25.21 -5.78
N LYS A 705 21.73 24.94 -6.94
CA LYS A 705 22.36 25.95 -7.80
C LYS A 705 21.43 26.46 -8.91
N ASN A 706 20.17 26.03 -8.92
CA ASN A 706 19.19 26.32 -9.97
C ASN A 706 19.74 26.11 -11.40
N SER A 707 20.53 25.04 -11.60
CA SER A 707 21.23 24.78 -12.87
C SER A 707 20.47 23.81 -13.78
N GLN A 708 19.14 23.74 -13.66
CA GLN A 708 18.33 22.89 -14.55
C GLN A 708 18.35 23.46 -15.97
N PRO A 709 18.50 22.61 -17.01
CA PRO A 709 18.50 23.08 -18.39
C PRO A 709 17.11 23.60 -18.76
N GLU A 710 17.06 24.86 -19.22
CA GLU A 710 15.85 25.46 -19.78
C GLU A 710 15.67 25.01 -21.23
N TRP A 711 14.86 23.98 -21.43
CA TRP A 711 14.47 23.51 -22.77
C TRP A 711 13.09 22.84 -22.73
N TRP A 712 12.58 22.47 -23.90
CA TRP A 712 11.23 21.92 -24.09
C TRP A 712 10.86 20.78 -23.12
N GLY A 713 11.77 19.84 -22.89
CA GLY A 713 11.50 18.67 -22.05
C GLY A 713 11.26 18.98 -20.57
N ASN A 714 11.63 20.17 -20.09
CA ASN A 714 11.38 20.62 -18.72
C ASN A 714 10.23 21.64 -18.63
N SER A 715 9.87 22.29 -19.73
CA SER A 715 8.80 23.32 -19.74
C SER A 715 7.43 22.79 -20.21
N VAL A 716 7.40 21.75 -21.03
CA VAL A 716 6.17 21.27 -21.68
C VAL A 716 5.10 20.78 -20.70
N MET A 717 5.49 20.24 -19.54
CA MET A 717 4.55 19.76 -18.52
C MET A 717 3.65 20.88 -17.98
N ASN A 718 4.16 22.11 -17.92
CA ASN A 718 3.47 23.27 -17.36
C ASN A 718 2.84 24.18 -18.43
N ALA A 719 3.02 23.87 -19.71
CA ALA A 719 2.69 24.78 -20.81
C ALA A 719 1.17 24.87 -21.13
N GLY A 720 0.35 23.94 -20.62
CA GLY A 720 -1.09 23.86 -20.92
C GLY A 720 -2.01 24.10 -19.74
N CYS A 721 -3.32 23.99 -19.98
CA CYS A 721 -4.37 24.13 -18.96
C CYS A 721 -4.18 23.22 -17.73
N ASP A 722 -3.53 22.07 -17.93
CA ASP A 722 -3.27 21.08 -16.87
C ASP A 722 -2.24 21.59 -15.84
N GLY A 723 -1.22 22.32 -16.29
CA GLY A 723 -0.24 22.96 -15.40
C GLY A 723 -0.73 24.25 -14.77
N GLN A 724 -1.64 24.97 -15.43
CA GLN A 724 -2.19 26.25 -14.95
C GLN A 724 -3.45 26.09 -14.09
N GLY A 725 -4.10 24.92 -14.11
CA GLY A 725 -5.35 24.69 -13.37
C GLY A 725 -6.54 25.49 -13.93
N CYS A 726 -6.79 25.43 -15.24
CA CYS A 726 -7.84 26.25 -15.85
C CYS A 726 -9.27 25.84 -15.42
N PRO A 727 -10.11 26.77 -14.94
CA PRO A 727 -11.53 26.50 -14.71
C PRO A 727 -12.31 26.44 -16.02
N ARG A 728 -13.49 25.81 -16.02
CA ARG A 728 -14.36 25.73 -17.20
C ARG A 728 -15.17 27.00 -17.41
N LEU A 729 -15.65 27.58 -16.31
CA LEU A 729 -16.46 28.79 -16.29
C LEU A 729 -15.63 29.93 -15.73
N THR A 730 -15.79 31.12 -16.30
CA THR A 730 -15.18 32.33 -15.77
C THR A 730 -16.03 32.87 -14.62
N PRO A 731 -15.44 33.19 -13.46
CA PRO A 731 -16.17 33.81 -12.35
C PRO A 731 -16.78 35.15 -12.79
N PRO A 732 -18.07 35.41 -12.50
CA PRO A 732 -18.67 36.71 -12.73
C PRO A 732 -18.07 37.74 -11.76
N THR A 733 -18.06 39.02 -12.13
CA THR A 733 -17.49 40.11 -11.33
C THR A 733 -18.13 40.27 -9.96
N GLU A 734 -19.42 39.91 -9.84
CA GLU A 734 -20.17 39.95 -8.59
C GLU A 734 -19.96 38.72 -7.69
N GLY A 735 -19.23 37.72 -8.16
CA GLY A 735 -19.01 36.42 -7.50
C GLY A 735 -20.05 35.36 -7.90
N PHE A 736 -19.64 34.11 -8.04
CA PHE A 736 -20.52 33.02 -8.50
C PHE A 736 -21.42 32.44 -7.41
N GLY A 737 -21.04 32.61 -6.15
CA GLY A 737 -21.79 32.12 -4.99
C GLY A 737 -22.48 33.25 -4.21
N PRO A 738 -23.27 32.89 -3.18
CA PRO A 738 -23.99 33.85 -2.33
C PRO A 738 -23.09 34.99 -1.84
N GLY A 739 -23.63 36.21 -1.91
CA GLY A 739 -22.96 37.43 -1.47
C GLY A 739 -23.24 37.80 -0.02
N PRO A 740 -22.64 38.92 0.45
CA PRO A 740 -22.83 39.40 1.82
C PRO A 740 -24.32 39.50 2.18
N GLY A 741 -24.70 38.93 3.33
CA GLY A 741 -26.08 38.90 3.82
C GLY A 741 -26.97 37.81 3.20
N GLN A 742 -26.46 36.99 2.28
CA GLN A 742 -27.19 35.84 1.70
C GLN A 742 -26.78 34.49 2.30
N PHE A 743 -25.83 34.49 3.24
CA PHE A 743 -25.36 33.33 3.99
C PHE A 743 -25.06 33.77 5.44
N GLN A 744 -25.10 32.83 6.38
CA GLN A 744 -24.88 33.06 7.82
C GLN A 744 -23.89 32.06 8.38
N ALA A 745 -23.09 32.49 9.37
CA ALA A 745 -22.12 31.67 10.11
C ALA A 745 -22.76 30.75 11.20
#